data_AF-A0AAN8P8D0-F1
#
_entry.id   AF-A0AAN8P8D0-F1
#
_cell.length_a   1.000
_cell.length_b   1.000
_cell.length_c   1.000
_cell.angle_alpha   90.00
_cell.angle_beta   90.00
_cell.angle_gamma   90.00
#
_symmetry.space_group_name_H-M   'P 1'
#
loop_
_entity.id
_entity.type
_entity.pdbx_description
1 polymer ?
#
loop_
_entity_poly.entity_id
_entity_poly.type
_entity_poly.pdbx_seq_one_letter_code
_entity_poly.pdbx_strand_id
1 'polypeptide(L)'
;MTDCFKNSRVAERFTLKNKKWNYRGEGNANLVLSLLDDKQIMRLRKSFPGEAVEDRIWLETDFCRWVMQPLLGESFVNVPTVVCLPETDLMELNEKLLCMRPARRHNKGIYSCYAAIFPDLCLLPACSSVVPQPTFCVEVKPKQGWIPFPDRRLSKCTFCLNQYLKLKQGIVKTKSQYCPLDLFSGHRVRMKQALMALLMCPQNNFKVFKNGNLIYGDSTSQNFESILEDWFGFTGWGKLVENFTNLVIDALLSDRSDGKDLDGNQPLSSSFGSAFDVTRDQFRPSCLSLPPRVPQHMLEEAQRLISGPSCYQGFETLPENCILSRILKVQKLDTLGSDEIYRLHKTQPASEDFAYVYDMLLSRHTIYKPINAYLLSTTAKDCSILVAFRKTSDGSARRIASVTDLNGDLYAFNIGISDLDPKPASCIEKHKKRDNEIVTSCIEVLSSYFGINNILYQRGIYPQETFEQTKQYGVTILVSTDPKIKAFLNNILNQTKEWLSQRKIKKVSLVIKNLSTKETVECWDFNVEYERGTSTLKKGLANPLTSIENQNEKLPETGTKDLKEIQMEIRDVMLQICSTVTFLPLLDCLCAFDVLVYTFKDCEVPDEWNESEPCFIANCQQVQFKPFSTSLHRVDTAVSYKGDF
;
A
#
# COMPACT_ATOMS: atom_id res chain seq x y z
N MET A 1 39.59 -13.38 -0.29
CA MET A 1 39.28 -12.62 -1.53
C MET A 1 38.13 -11.62 -1.35
N THR A 2 37.30 -11.74 -0.30
CA THR A 2 36.52 -10.64 0.30
C THR A 2 37.38 -9.44 0.73
N ASP A 3 38.68 -9.66 0.97
CA ASP A 3 39.66 -8.61 1.33
C ASP A 3 40.05 -7.67 0.18
N CYS A 4 39.92 -8.09 -1.09
CA CYS A 4 40.28 -7.22 -2.24
C CYS A 4 39.38 -5.98 -2.32
N PHE A 5 38.14 -6.08 -1.81
CA PHE A 5 37.22 -4.96 -1.73
C PHE A 5 37.32 -4.19 -0.40
N LYS A 6 37.94 -4.73 0.65
CA LYS A 6 38.04 -4.07 1.96
C LYS A 6 39.31 -3.22 2.10
N ASN A 7 40.41 -3.59 1.42
CA ASN A 7 41.76 -3.10 1.73
C ASN A 7 42.20 -1.75 1.10
N SER A 8 41.30 -0.97 0.50
CA SER A 8 41.66 0.39 -0.01
C SER A 8 40.62 1.48 0.24
N ARG A 9 39.60 1.23 1.07
CA ARG A 9 38.52 2.19 1.28
C ARG A 9 38.90 3.22 2.34
N VAL A 10 39.13 4.45 1.92
CA VAL A 10 39.29 5.60 2.81
C VAL A 10 38.04 6.46 2.66
N ALA A 11 37.23 6.52 3.72
CA ALA A 11 36.16 7.51 3.79
C ALA A 11 36.76 8.87 4.13
N GLU A 12 36.36 9.91 3.40
CA GLU A 12 36.76 11.26 3.73
C GLU A 12 36.18 11.67 5.09
N ARG A 13 37.00 12.34 5.91
CA ARG A 13 36.54 12.90 7.18
C ARG A 13 35.62 14.07 6.90
N PHE A 14 34.41 14.03 7.44
CA PHE A 14 33.39 15.05 7.26
C PHE A 14 32.95 15.59 8.62
N THR A 15 32.70 16.90 8.73
CA THR A 15 32.23 17.53 9.97
C THR A 15 30.95 18.32 9.74
N LEU A 16 30.04 18.22 10.70
CA LEU A 16 28.75 18.94 10.72
C LEU A 16 28.85 20.32 11.39
N LYS A 17 29.95 20.63 12.10
CA LYS A 17 30.06 21.85 12.94
C LYS A 17 29.86 23.15 12.17
N ASN A 18 30.31 23.21 10.93
CA ASN A 18 30.23 24.41 10.08
C ASN A 18 29.20 24.28 8.95
N LYS A 19 28.29 23.31 9.04
CA LYS A 19 27.28 23.04 8.01
C LYS A 19 25.89 23.39 8.54
N LYS A 20 25.09 24.09 7.73
CA LYS A 20 23.66 24.23 8.00
C LYS A 20 22.94 22.97 7.56
N TRP A 21 22.29 22.29 8.51
CA TRP A 21 21.54 21.08 8.23
C TRP A 21 20.21 21.06 8.96
N ASN A 22 19.23 20.37 8.39
CA ASN A 22 17.91 20.15 8.98
C ASN A 22 17.54 18.66 8.94
N TYR A 23 16.80 18.21 9.96
CA TYR A 23 16.15 16.90 9.94
C TYR A 23 15.13 16.85 8.80
N ARG A 24 15.26 15.89 7.90
CA ARG A 24 14.32 15.73 6.77
C ARG A 24 13.29 14.64 7.02
N GLY A 25 13.70 13.56 7.65
CA GLY A 25 12.84 12.43 7.95
C GLY A 25 13.60 11.15 8.25
N GLU A 26 12.86 10.10 8.63
CA GLU A 26 13.46 8.79 8.91
C GLU A 26 12.53 7.61 8.62
N GLY A 27 13.14 6.53 8.13
CA GLY A 27 12.53 5.20 8.00
C GLY A 27 12.76 4.36 9.25
N ASN A 28 12.65 3.03 9.14
CA ASN A 28 13.01 2.14 10.25
C ASN A 28 14.54 1.97 10.38
N ALA A 29 15.25 1.94 9.24
CA ALA A 29 16.68 1.64 9.19
C ALA A 29 17.57 2.88 9.06
N ASN A 30 17.09 3.94 8.41
CA ASN A 30 17.91 5.10 8.05
C ASN A 30 17.22 6.42 8.44
N LEU A 31 18.03 7.42 8.76
CA LEU A 31 17.66 8.81 8.99
C LEU A 31 18.30 9.68 7.92
N VAL A 32 17.61 10.75 7.50
CA VAL A 32 18.08 11.66 6.45
C VAL A 32 18.12 13.10 6.97
N LEU A 33 19.27 13.73 6.81
CA LEU A 33 19.48 15.16 7.01
C LEU A 33 19.57 15.86 5.66
N SER A 34 19.04 17.08 5.55
CA SER A 34 19.32 17.97 4.43
C SER A 34 20.53 18.83 4.77
N LEU A 35 21.54 18.89 3.90
CA LEU A 35 22.70 19.78 3.98
C LEU A 35 22.41 20.99 3.07
N LEU A 36 21.97 22.09 3.68
CA LEU A 36 21.27 23.18 2.98
C LEU A 36 22.19 23.94 2.03
N ASP A 37 23.41 24.24 2.47
CA ASP A 37 24.36 25.04 1.70
C ASP A 37 24.91 24.27 0.49
N ASP A 38 24.98 22.94 0.60
CA ASP A 38 25.59 22.07 -0.42
C ASP A 38 24.57 21.47 -1.41
N LYS A 39 23.26 21.67 -1.17
CA LYS A 39 22.16 21.01 -1.92
C LYS A 39 22.30 19.48 -1.92
N GLN A 40 22.71 18.94 -0.80
CA GLN A 40 22.94 17.52 -0.58
C GLN A 40 22.06 17.00 0.55
N ILE A 41 21.94 15.68 0.64
CA ILE A 41 21.37 14.99 1.80
C ILE A 41 22.40 14.03 2.38
N MET A 42 22.40 13.90 3.70
CA MET A 42 23.21 12.94 4.43
C MET A 42 22.29 11.84 4.98
N ARG A 43 22.58 10.59 4.62
CA ARG A 43 21.86 9.41 5.08
C ARG A 43 22.69 8.66 6.11
N LEU A 44 22.09 8.47 7.29
CA LEU A 44 22.72 7.87 8.47
C LEU A 44 21.97 6.60 8.87
N ARG A 45 22.72 5.56 9.24
CA ARG A 45 22.14 4.28 9.66
C ARG A 45 21.74 4.34 11.14
N LYS A 46 20.57 3.77 11.44
CA LYS A 46 20.03 3.66 12.79
C LYS A 46 20.24 2.27 13.37
N SER A 47 20.64 2.20 14.63
CA SER A 47 20.77 0.95 15.39
C SER A 47 20.31 1.12 16.84
N PHE A 48 20.15 -0.01 17.53
CA PHE A 48 19.90 0.03 18.97
C PHE A 48 21.18 0.41 19.73
N PRO A 49 21.06 1.03 20.92
CA PRO A 49 22.22 1.27 21.77
C PRO A 49 22.96 -0.04 22.08
N GLY A 50 24.28 -0.07 21.90
CA GLY A 50 25.12 -1.25 22.17
C GLY A 50 25.07 -2.36 21.11
N GLU A 51 24.26 -2.22 20.05
CA GLU A 51 24.26 -3.14 18.92
C GLU A 51 25.49 -2.89 18.04
N ALA A 52 26.27 -3.94 17.74
CA ALA A 52 27.39 -3.84 16.82
C ALA A 52 26.89 -3.34 15.47
N VAL A 53 27.40 -2.20 15.00
CA VAL A 53 26.97 -1.66 13.72
C VAL A 53 27.69 -2.40 12.60
N GLU A 54 26.97 -3.32 11.98
CA GLU A 54 27.42 -3.94 10.74
C GLU A 54 27.45 -2.85 9.65
N ASP A 55 28.66 -2.36 9.32
CA ASP A 55 28.89 -1.29 8.34
C ASP A 55 28.63 -1.78 6.90
N ARG A 56 27.35 -1.91 6.58
CA ARG A 56 26.83 -2.26 5.24
C ARG A 56 26.87 -1.11 4.25
N ILE A 57 27.18 0.10 4.69
CA ILE A 57 27.17 1.30 3.82
C ILE A 57 28.03 1.13 2.57
N TRP A 58 29.16 0.46 2.71
CA TRP A 58 30.08 0.15 1.63
C TRP A 58 29.49 -0.87 0.65
N LEU A 59 28.83 -1.90 1.16
CA LEU A 59 28.11 -2.88 0.35
C LEU A 59 26.94 -2.25 -0.41
N GLU A 60 26.16 -1.39 0.28
CA GLU A 60 25.05 -0.63 -0.30
C GLU A 60 25.56 0.33 -1.40
N THR A 61 26.69 1.00 -1.17
CA THR A 61 27.34 1.89 -2.14
C THR A 61 27.83 1.14 -3.36
N ASP A 62 28.49 -0.01 -3.19
CA ASP A 62 28.97 -0.82 -4.31
C ASP A 62 27.82 -1.44 -5.10
N PHE A 63 26.79 -1.91 -4.41
CA PHE A 63 25.58 -2.41 -5.05
C PHE A 63 24.92 -1.31 -5.88
N CYS A 64 24.83 -0.09 -5.35
CA CYS A 64 24.33 1.05 -6.10
C CYS A 64 25.20 1.35 -7.34
N ARG A 65 26.52 1.45 -7.16
CA ARG A 65 27.48 1.81 -8.22
C ARG A 65 27.60 0.76 -9.32
N TRP A 66 27.74 -0.50 -8.94
CA TRP A 66 28.16 -1.56 -9.86
C TRP A 66 27.01 -2.46 -10.31
N VAL A 67 25.84 -2.36 -9.69
CA VAL A 67 24.67 -3.17 -10.05
C VAL A 67 23.50 -2.29 -10.45
N MET A 68 23.03 -1.39 -9.57
CA MET A 68 21.80 -0.64 -9.83
C MET A 68 21.99 0.49 -10.86
N GLN A 69 23.09 1.23 -10.80
CA GLN A 69 23.36 2.31 -11.76
C GLN A 69 23.52 1.78 -13.20
N PRO A 70 24.26 0.69 -13.48
CA PRO A 70 24.32 0.11 -14.84
C PRO A 70 22.96 -0.36 -15.36
N LEU A 71 22.10 -0.90 -14.48
CA LEU A 71 20.77 -1.38 -14.86
C LEU A 71 19.77 -0.24 -15.10
N LEU A 72 19.86 0.83 -14.32
CA LEU A 72 18.87 1.91 -14.31
C LEU A 72 19.34 3.17 -15.03
N GLY A 73 20.64 3.32 -15.33
CA GLY A 73 21.24 4.49 -15.99
C GLY A 73 21.84 5.51 -15.02
N GLU A 74 23.00 6.06 -15.40
CA GLU A 74 23.67 7.15 -14.68
C GLU A 74 22.83 8.42 -14.62
N SER A 75 21.98 8.63 -15.63
CA SER A 75 21.07 9.77 -15.71
C SER A 75 19.99 9.78 -14.64
N PHE A 76 19.74 8.64 -13.97
CA PHE A 76 18.68 8.47 -12.98
C PHE A 76 19.19 8.04 -11.60
N VAL A 77 20.38 7.43 -11.50
CA VAL A 77 20.92 6.90 -10.25
C VAL A 77 22.18 7.67 -9.83
N ASN A 78 22.09 8.34 -8.68
CA ASN A 78 23.23 8.96 -8.03
C ASN A 78 23.89 7.99 -7.06
N VAL A 79 25.18 7.72 -7.27
CA VAL A 79 25.98 6.91 -6.35
C VAL A 79 26.40 7.75 -5.15
N PRO A 80 26.23 7.26 -3.90
CA PRO A 80 26.60 8.03 -2.73
C PRO A 80 28.11 8.15 -2.55
N THR A 81 28.53 9.26 -1.95
CA THR A 81 29.87 9.40 -1.36
C THR A 81 29.81 8.98 0.10
N VAL A 82 30.65 8.03 0.49
CA VAL A 82 30.76 7.59 1.89
C VAL A 82 31.73 8.50 2.63
N VAL A 83 31.28 9.04 3.75
CA VAL A 83 32.05 9.93 4.63
C VAL A 83 32.11 9.37 6.05
N CYS A 84 33.10 9.78 6.82
CA CYS A 84 33.26 9.42 8.23
C CYS A 84 33.14 10.66 9.12
N LEU A 85 32.19 10.62 10.05
CA LEU A 85 31.94 11.64 11.06
C LEU A 85 32.80 11.40 12.30
N PRO A 86 33.40 12.43 12.90
CA PRO A 86 34.06 12.30 14.19
C PRO A 86 33.05 12.01 15.30
N GLU A 87 33.48 11.28 16.32
CA GLU A 87 32.63 10.88 17.46
C GLU A 87 31.97 12.08 18.15
N THR A 88 32.68 13.21 18.25
CA THR A 88 32.13 14.47 18.79
C THR A 88 30.91 14.95 18.02
N ASP A 89 30.93 14.86 16.69
CA ASP A 89 29.82 15.28 15.85
C ASP A 89 28.64 14.31 15.97
N LEU A 90 28.89 13.00 16.16
CA LEU A 90 27.83 12.01 16.38
C LEU A 90 27.10 12.22 17.71
N MET A 91 27.82 12.55 18.78
CA MET A 91 27.24 12.84 20.09
C MET A 91 26.34 14.09 20.00
N GLU A 92 26.89 15.20 19.49
CA GLU A 92 26.14 16.45 19.29
C GLU A 92 24.92 16.24 18.38
N LEU A 93 25.05 15.40 17.34
CA LEU A 93 23.97 15.09 16.42
C LEU A 93 22.84 14.31 17.10
N ASN A 94 23.14 13.26 17.86
CA ASN A 94 22.11 12.48 18.55
C ASN A 94 21.35 13.35 19.57
N GLU A 95 22.05 14.20 20.32
CA GLU A 95 21.42 15.15 21.25
C GLU A 95 20.45 16.09 20.55
N LYS A 96 20.89 16.76 19.46
CA LYS A 96 20.06 17.69 18.70
C LYS A 96 18.86 16.99 18.03
N LEU A 97 19.02 15.74 17.60
CA LEU A 97 17.97 15.00 16.93
C LEU A 97 16.83 14.57 17.87
N LEU A 98 17.04 14.49 19.20
CA LEU A 98 16.00 14.07 20.14
C LEU A 98 14.75 14.94 20.07
N CYS A 99 14.90 16.26 19.98
CA CYS A 99 13.76 17.18 19.92
C CYS A 99 13.14 17.30 18.51
N MET A 100 13.87 16.91 17.46
CA MET A 100 13.40 17.00 16.06
C MET A 100 12.68 15.73 15.59
N ARG A 101 13.02 14.57 16.19
CA ARG A 101 12.50 13.27 15.77
C ARG A 101 11.16 12.96 16.45
N PRO A 102 10.21 12.30 15.77
CA PRO A 102 8.97 11.84 16.39
C PRO A 102 9.24 10.88 17.57
N ALA A 103 8.52 11.03 18.68
CA ALA A 103 8.72 10.24 19.91
C ALA A 103 8.75 8.72 19.66
N ARG A 104 7.85 8.21 18.80
CA ARG A 104 7.79 6.79 18.41
C ARG A 104 9.05 6.25 17.70
N ARG A 105 9.99 7.12 17.32
CA ARG A 105 11.23 6.79 16.59
C ARG A 105 12.47 6.82 17.48
N HIS A 106 12.34 7.21 18.75
CA HIS A 106 13.49 7.39 19.67
C HIS A 106 14.14 6.07 20.11
N ASN A 107 13.55 4.93 19.80
CA ASN A 107 14.10 3.61 20.15
C ASN A 107 15.44 3.27 19.47
N LYS A 108 15.82 3.96 18.40
CA LYS A 108 17.10 3.79 17.70
C LYS A 108 17.85 5.11 17.57
N GLY A 109 19.16 5.07 17.78
CA GLY A 109 20.08 6.21 17.63
C GLY A 109 20.99 6.06 16.41
N ILE A 110 21.93 6.99 16.26
CA ILE A 110 22.98 6.95 15.22
C ILE A 110 24.30 6.60 15.90
N TYR A 111 24.83 5.40 15.64
CA TYR A 111 26.05 4.91 16.31
C TYR A 111 27.18 4.53 15.34
N SER A 112 26.93 4.49 14.02
CA SER A 112 28.00 4.38 13.02
C SER A 112 28.55 5.76 12.69
N CYS A 113 29.88 5.85 12.57
CA CYS A 113 30.54 7.05 12.07
C CYS A 113 30.40 7.24 10.57
N TYR A 114 30.00 6.21 9.82
CA TYR A 114 29.85 6.31 8.39
C TYR A 114 28.48 6.87 7.98
N ALA A 115 28.50 7.79 7.02
CA ALA A 115 27.30 8.37 6.42
C ALA A 115 27.42 8.38 4.90
N ALA A 116 26.28 8.32 4.21
CA ALA A 116 26.20 8.38 2.75
C ALA A 116 25.67 9.76 2.33
N ILE A 117 26.46 10.50 1.56
CA ILE A 117 26.08 11.77 0.97
C ILE A 117 25.51 11.55 -0.42
N PHE A 118 24.33 12.11 -0.67
CA PHE A 118 23.70 12.12 -1.99
C PHE A 118 23.39 13.56 -2.41
N PRO A 119 23.34 13.87 -3.71
CA PRO A 119 22.65 15.06 -4.20
C PRO A 119 21.18 15.07 -3.72
N ASP A 120 20.64 16.24 -3.37
CA ASP A 120 19.23 16.36 -3.02
C ASP A 120 18.36 16.33 -4.28
N LEU A 121 17.74 15.18 -4.55
CA LEU A 121 16.86 14.97 -5.70
C LEU A 121 15.60 15.85 -5.68
N CYS A 122 15.22 16.46 -4.55
CA CYS A 122 14.13 17.43 -4.53
C CYS A 122 14.53 18.82 -5.04
N LEU A 123 15.79 19.01 -5.40
CA LEU A 123 16.33 20.24 -5.94
C LEU A 123 16.85 20.02 -7.37
N LEU A 124 16.97 21.13 -8.12
CA LEU A 124 17.70 21.12 -9.39
C LEU A 124 19.22 21.17 -9.14
N PRO A 125 20.03 20.55 -10.02
CA PRO A 125 21.49 20.64 -9.97
C PRO A 125 22.02 22.09 -9.96
N ALA A 126 23.20 22.28 -9.37
CA ALA A 126 23.80 23.60 -9.13
C ALA A 126 24.10 24.41 -10.41
N CYS A 127 24.18 23.78 -11.59
CA CYS A 127 24.43 24.42 -12.89
C CYS A 127 23.22 25.22 -13.44
N SER A 128 22.17 25.42 -12.63
CA SER A 128 21.00 26.23 -13.02
C SER A 128 21.26 27.72 -12.72
N SER A 129 21.70 28.48 -13.73
CA SER A 129 21.85 29.95 -13.70
C SER A 129 20.50 30.70 -13.72
N VAL A 130 19.49 30.14 -13.06
CA VAL A 130 18.10 30.60 -13.17
C VAL A 130 17.78 31.54 -12.01
N VAL A 131 16.97 32.56 -12.29
CA VAL A 131 16.25 33.40 -11.31
C VAL A 131 15.77 32.52 -10.13
N PRO A 132 15.86 32.98 -8.87
CA PRO A 132 15.43 32.20 -7.70
C PRO A 132 13.90 31.99 -7.71
N GLN A 133 13.48 30.95 -8.42
CA GLN A 133 12.12 30.43 -8.46
C GLN A 133 12.01 29.20 -7.55
N PRO A 134 10.85 28.96 -6.92
CA PRO A 134 10.65 27.78 -6.07
C PRO A 134 10.80 26.50 -6.89
N THR A 135 11.35 25.47 -6.26
CA THR A 135 11.40 24.12 -6.81
C THR A 135 10.35 23.26 -6.15
N PHE A 136 9.47 22.67 -6.95
CA PHE A 136 8.48 21.70 -6.49
C PHE A 136 8.92 20.30 -6.90
N CYS A 137 8.98 19.36 -5.97
CA CYS A 137 9.36 17.99 -6.24
C CYS A 137 8.24 17.03 -5.89
N VAL A 138 7.95 16.10 -6.79
CA VAL A 138 7.03 14.99 -6.57
C VAL A 138 7.82 13.72 -6.31
N GLU A 139 7.54 13.03 -5.21
CA GLU A 139 8.06 11.68 -4.91
C GLU A 139 6.93 10.67 -5.14
N VAL A 140 7.16 9.68 -6.02
CA VAL A 140 6.25 8.56 -6.27
C VAL A 140 6.95 7.26 -5.90
N LYS A 141 6.33 6.41 -5.09
CA LYS A 141 6.72 4.99 -4.95
C LYS A 141 5.84 4.16 -5.88
N PRO A 142 6.32 3.82 -7.09
CA PRO A 142 5.46 3.34 -8.16
C PRO A 142 5.00 1.89 -7.94
N LYS A 143 5.67 1.13 -7.09
CA LYS A 143 5.40 -0.30 -6.83
C LYS A 143 5.57 -1.16 -8.09
N GLN A 144 4.96 -2.35 -8.08
CA GLN A 144 5.18 -3.39 -9.08
C GLN A 144 4.33 -3.14 -10.34
N GLY A 145 5.00 -2.74 -11.43
CA GLY A 145 4.40 -2.40 -12.73
C GLY A 145 4.09 -3.59 -13.66
N TRP A 146 4.40 -4.81 -13.26
CA TRP A 146 4.06 -6.03 -14.01
C TRP A 146 3.92 -7.23 -13.08
N ILE A 147 3.27 -8.30 -13.55
CA ILE A 147 3.06 -9.53 -12.77
C ILE A 147 3.68 -10.72 -13.53
N PRO A 148 4.60 -11.49 -12.90
CA PRO A 148 5.11 -12.75 -13.47
C PRO A 148 3.97 -13.69 -13.82
N PHE A 149 4.05 -14.39 -14.95
CA PHE A 149 2.98 -15.28 -15.42
C PHE A 149 2.53 -16.29 -14.34
N PRO A 150 3.44 -16.97 -13.60
CA PRO A 150 3.06 -17.89 -12.52
C PRO A 150 2.30 -17.22 -11.36
N ASP A 151 2.50 -15.92 -11.15
CA ASP A 151 1.87 -15.15 -10.07
C ASP A 151 0.55 -14.48 -10.49
N ARG A 152 0.12 -14.59 -11.76
CA ARG A 152 -1.16 -14.06 -12.28
C ARG A 152 -2.37 -14.93 -11.88
N ARG A 153 -2.51 -15.18 -10.57
CA ARG A 153 -3.54 -16.08 -10.02
C ARG A 153 -4.86 -15.37 -9.69
N LEU A 154 -4.84 -14.03 -9.61
CA LEU A 154 -6.00 -13.20 -9.29
C LEU A 154 -6.14 -12.05 -10.29
N SER A 155 -7.36 -11.53 -10.46
CA SER A 155 -7.70 -10.44 -11.38
C SER A 155 -7.10 -9.07 -11.01
N LYS A 156 -6.50 -8.94 -9.82
CA LYS A 156 -5.92 -7.69 -9.29
C LYS A 156 -4.41 -7.84 -9.06
N CYS A 157 -3.67 -6.74 -9.18
CA CYS A 157 -2.24 -6.73 -8.89
C CYS A 157 -1.92 -6.81 -7.39
N THR A 158 -0.68 -7.16 -7.04
CA THR A 158 -0.20 -7.28 -5.65
C THR A 158 -0.47 -6.02 -4.82
N PHE A 159 -0.32 -4.83 -5.40
CA PHE A 159 -0.61 -3.58 -4.70
C PHE A 159 -2.09 -3.46 -4.33
N CYS A 160 -2.99 -3.66 -5.30
CA CYS A 160 -4.43 -3.58 -5.10
C CYS A 160 -4.91 -4.63 -4.09
N LEU A 161 -4.41 -5.87 -4.16
CA LEU A 161 -4.73 -6.92 -3.20
C LEU A 161 -4.22 -6.57 -1.79
N ASN A 162 -3.02 -6.01 -1.67
CA ASN A 162 -2.47 -5.62 -0.37
C ASN A 162 -3.26 -4.47 0.30
N GLN A 163 -4.10 -3.73 -0.42
CA GLN A 163 -4.99 -2.73 0.20
C GLN A 163 -6.01 -3.38 1.15
N TYR A 164 -6.46 -4.61 0.88
CA TYR A 164 -7.36 -5.34 1.80
C TYR A 164 -6.66 -5.69 3.12
N LEU A 165 -5.40 -6.14 3.04
CA LEU A 165 -4.59 -6.38 4.25
C LEU A 165 -4.35 -5.10 5.05
N LYS A 166 -3.98 -4.00 4.37
CA LYS A 166 -3.78 -2.69 5.03
C LYS A 166 -5.06 -2.22 5.73
N LEU A 167 -6.22 -2.39 5.09
CA LEU A 167 -7.52 -2.07 5.68
C LEU A 167 -7.80 -2.93 6.92
N LYS A 168 -7.60 -4.24 6.83
CA LYS A 168 -7.83 -5.18 7.95
C LYS A 168 -6.95 -4.82 9.15
N GLN A 169 -5.70 -4.43 8.89
CA GLN A 169 -4.73 -4.04 9.93
C GLN A 169 -4.95 -2.61 10.45
N GLY A 170 -5.94 -1.86 9.94
CA GLY A 170 -6.15 -0.46 10.32
C GLY A 170 -5.03 0.48 9.90
N ILE A 171 -4.12 0.05 9.01
CA ILE A 171 -3.01 0.89 8.51
C ILE A 171 -3.55 2.00 7.60
N VAL A 172 -4.63 1.71 6.88
CA VAL A 172 -5.31 2.69 6.01
C VAL A 172 -6.80 2.70 6.36
N LYS A 173 -7.41 3.88 6.31
CA LYS A 173 -8.85 4.04 6.51
C LYS A 173 -9.65 3.58 5.29
N THR A 174 -9.15 3.90 4.10
CA THR A 174 -9.77 3.60 2.80
C THR A 174 -8.78 2.94 1.85
N LYS A 175 -9.27 2.14 0.89
CA LYS A 175 -8.41 1.58 -0.17
C LYS A 175 -8.02 2.67 -1.14
N SER A 176 -6.74 2.74 -1.48
CA SER A 176 -6.31 3.51 -2.64
C SER A 176 -6.83 2.87 -3.93
N GLN A 177 -7.29 3.71 -4.87
CA GLN A 177 -7.63 3.30 -6.23
C GLN A 177 -6.40 3.26 -7.16
N TYR A 178 -5.22 3.61 -6.64
CA TYR A 178 -3.99 3.56 -7.40
C TYR A 178 -3.68 2.12 -7.84
N CYS A 179 -3.37 1.97 -9.13
CA CYS A 179 -2.88 0.73 -9.70
C CYS A 179 -1.52 0.98 -10.37
N PRO A 180 -0.45 0.30 -9.93
CA PRO A 180 0.85 0.39 -10.59
C PRO A 180 0.83 0.06 -12.07
N LEU A 181 0.00 -0.91 -12.50
CA LEU A 181 -0.08 -1.30 -13.91
C LEU A 181 -0.59 -0.15 -14.80
N ASP A 182 -1.37 0.78 -14.23
CA ASP A 182 -1.84 1.97 -14.93
C ASP A 182 -0.74 3.02 -15.07
N LEU A 183 0.11 3.19 -14.04
CA LEU A 183 1.27 4.09 -14.12
C LEU A 183 2.33 3.60 -15.10
N PHE A 184 2.59 2.29 -15.15
CA PHE A 184 3.55 1.66 -16.07
C PHE A 184 2.95 1.34 -17.45
N SER A 185 1.76 1.84 -17.76
CA SER A 185 1.03 1.44 -18.96
C SER A 185 1.54 2.02 -20.27
N GLY A 186 2.24 3.17 -20.22
CA GLY A 186 2.51 4.02 -21.39
C GLY A 186 1.30 4.81 -21.89
N HIS A 187 0.08 4.38 -21.55
CA HIS A 187 -1.17 5.00 -21.97
C HIS A 187 -1.52 6.20 -21.08
N ARG A 188 -1.39 7.42 -21.63
CA ARG A 188 -1.49 8.67 -20.85
C ARG A 188 -2.76 8.78 -20.01
N VAL A 189 -3.93 8.35 -20.49
CA VAL A 189 -5.19 8.38 -19.72
C VAL A 189 -5.12 7.51 -18.45
N ARG A 190 -4.55 6.31 -18.55
CA ARG A 190 -4.38 5.41 -17.39
C ARG A 190 -3.34 5.94 -16.42
N MET A 191 -2.25 6.50 -16.94
CA MET A 191 -1.25 7.16 -16.10
C MET A 191 -1.86 8.36 -15.34
N LYS A 192 -2.72 9.16 -15.98
CA LYS A 192 -3.47 10.24 -15.31
C LYS A 192 -4.35 9.70 -14.19
N GLN A 193 -5.13 8.65 -14.46
CA GLN A 193 -5.96 7.99 -13.43
C GLN A 193 -5.13 7.49 -12.24
N ALA A 194 -3.96 6.90 -12.51
CA ALA A 194 -3.05 6.43 -11.48
C ALA A 194 -2.53 7.61 -10.60
N LEU A 195 -2.10 8.70 -11.22
CA LEU A 195 -1.66 9.89 -10.49
C LEU A 195 -2.80 10.53 -9.70
N MET A 196 -4.00 10.68 -10.29
CA MET A 196 -5.18 11.19 -9.58
C MET A 196 -5.53 10.33 -8.35
N ALA A 197 -5.46 9.01 -8.46
CA ALA A 197 -5.70 8.12 -7.33
C ALA A 197 -4.64 8.27 -6.22
N LEU A 198 -3.40 8.59 -6.57
CA LEU A 198 -2.34 8.94 -5.61
C LEU A 198 -2.58 10.31 -4.96
N LEU A 199 -3.15 11.27 -5.69
CA LEU A 199 -3.53 12.56 -5.09
C LEU A 199 -4.62 12.37 -4.02
N MET A 200 -5.65 11.59 -4.32
CA MET A 200 -6.78 11.36 -3.41
C MET A 200 -6.42 10.47 -2.22
N CYS A 201 -5.50 9.53 -2.39
CA CYS A 201 -5.08 8.61 -1.33
C CYS A 201 -3.55 8.39 -1.40
N PRO A 202 -2.75 9.37 -0.93
CA PRO A 202 -1.29 9.37 -1.11
C PRO A 202 -0.61 8.23 -0.36
N GLN A 203 -1.11 7.87 0.82
CA GLN A 203 -0.49 6.87 1.72
C GLN A 203 1.05 7.11 1.81
N ASN A 204 1.84 6.04 1.80
CA ASN A 204 3.29 6.13 1.66
C ASN A 204 3.78 6.10 0.20
N ASN A 205 2.90 6.32 -0.77
CA ASN A 205 3.15 6.18 -2.19
C ASN A 205 3.36 7.50 -2.93
N PHE A 206 2.93 8.63 -2.36
CA PHE A 206 3.01 9.94 -2.99
C PHE A 206 3.34 11.02 -1.98
N LYS A 207 4.29 11.90 -2.30
CA LYS A 207 4.61 13.10 -1.53
C LYS A 207 4.97 14.27 -2.44
N VAL A 208 4.80 15.49 -1.94
CA VAL A 208 5.27 16.72 -2.62
C VAL A 208 6.12 17.55 -1.68
N PHE A 209 7.21 18.09 -2.23
CA PHE A 209 8.17 18.95 -1.54
C PHE A 209 8.26 20.31 -2.22
N LYS A 210 8.43 21.38 -1.44
CA LYS A 210 8.78 22.71 -1.93
C LYS A 210 10.13 23.12 -1.35
N ASN A 211 11.10 23.37 -2.23
CA ASN A 211 12.48 23.68 -1.88
C ASN A 211 13.10 22.64 -0.90
N GLY A 212 12.82 21.36 -1.14
CA GLY A 212 13.28 20.24 -0.29
C GLY A 212 12.46 19.98 0.97
N ASN A 213 11.50 20.85 1.33
CA ASN A 213 10.65 20.66 2.51
C ASN A 213 9.35 19.96 2.14
N LEU A 214 8.94 18.97 2.93
CA LEU A 214 7.70 18.21 2.70
C LEU A 214 6.48 19.11 2.92
N ILE A 215 5.63 19.24 1.91
CA ILE A 215 4.40 20.05 1.95
C ILE A 215 3.12 19.20 1.74
N TYR A 216 3.23 18.03 1.11
CA TYR A 216 2.10 17.11 0.94
C TYR A 216 2.49 15.65 1.17
N GLY A 217 1.64 14.90 1.86
CA GLY A 217 1.74 13.47 2.13
C GLY A 217 0.86 13.06 3.31
N ASP A 218 0.95 11.79 3.73
CA ASP A 218 0.10 11.21 4.79
C ASP A 218 0.23 11.89 6.17
N SER A 219 1.32 12.63 6.41
CA SER A 219 1.61 13.31 7.68
C SER A 219 1.36 14.83 7.65
N THR A 220 0.88 15.38 6.54
CA THR A 220 0.64 16.82 6.38
C THR A 220 -0.85 17.13 6.30
N SER A 221 -1.27 18.27 6.84
CA SER A 221 -2.66 18.75 6.78
C SER A 221 -2.94 19.74 5.65
N GLN A 222 -1.97 20.05 4.80
CA GLN A 222 -2.15 21.02 3.72
C GLN A 222 -3.08 20.48 2.62
N ASN A 223 -3.97 21.34 2.15
CA ASN A 223 -4.84 21.05 1.02
C ASN A 223 -4.00 21.00 -0.27
N PHE A 224 -4.21 19.99 -1.11
CA PHE A 224 -3.42 19.83 -2.33
C PHE A 224 -3.75 20.88 -3.40
N GLU A 225 -4.99 21.34 -3.47
CA GLU A 225 -5.41 22.39 -4.40
C GLU A 225 -4.62 23.67 -4.17
N SER A 226 -4.48 24.13 -2.92
CA SER A 226 -3.71 25.33 -2.61
C SER A 226 -2.22 25.20 -2.94
N ILE A 227 -1.66 23.99 -2.85
CA ILE A 227 -0.29 23.70 -3.28
C ILE A 227 -0.17 23.85 -4.80
N LEU A 228 -1.14 23.37 -5.57
CA LEU A 228 -1.13 23.52 -7.03
C LEU A 228 -1.38 24.96 -7.45
N GLU A 229 -2.23 25.70 -6.74
CA GLU A 229 -2.45 27.14 -6.98
C GLU A 229 -1.17 27.94 -6.75
N ASP A 230 -0.43 27.66 -5.67
CA ASP A 230 0.88 28.27 -5.39
C ASP A 230 1.96 27.84 -6.40
N TRP A 231 1.90 26.60 -6.91
CA TRP A 231 2.85 26.14 -7.93
C TRP A 231 2.59 26.81 -9.28
N PHE A 232 1.35 26.79 -9.77
CA PHE A 232 1.05 27.20 -11.15
C PHE A 232 0.55 28.65 -11.28
N GLY A 233 0.11 29.29 -10.21
CA GLY A 233 -0.33 30.68 -10.22
C GLY A 233 -1.71 30.91 -10.86
N PHE A 234 -2.55 29.88 -10.92
CA PHE A 234 -3.96 29.98 -11.36
C PHE A 234 -4.86 29.10 -10.49
N THR A 235 -6.19 29.26 -10.61
CA THR A 235 -7.18 28.55 -9.79
C THR A 235 -8.04 27.57 -10.59
N GLY A 236 -8.69 26.63 -9.88
CA GLY A 236 -9.65 25.69 -10.44
C GLY A 236 -9.11 24.25 -10.51
N TRP A 237 -9.50 23.44 -9.52
CA TRP A 237 -9.09 22.04 -9.35
C TRP A 237 -8.95 21.22 -10.63
N GLY A 238 -9.97 21.19 -11.49
CA GLY A 238 -9.95 20.38 -12.72
C GLY A 238 -8.78 20.73 -13.63
N LYS A 239 -8.53 22.02 -13.85
CA LYS A 239 -7.41 22.51 -14.68
C LYS A 239 -6.07 22.30 -13.99
N LEU A 240 -6.01 22.52 -12.68
CA LEU A 240 -4.80 22.34 -11.89
C LEU A 240 -4.31 20.88 -11.91
N VAL A 241 -5.22 19.94 -11.67
CA VAL A 241 -4.92 18.50 -11.70
C VAL A 241 -4.56 18.05 -13.11
N GLU A 242 -5.26 18.55 -14.12
CA GLU A 242 -4.93 18.21 -15.51
C GLU A 242 -3.53 18.72 -15.89
N ASN A 243 -3.19 19.97 -15.54
CA ASN A 243 -1.87 20.54 -15.78
C ASN A 243 -0.79 19.74 -15.04
N PHE A 244 -0.99 19.49 -13.75
CA PHE A 244 -0.09 18.70 -12.90
C PHE A 244 0.17 17.30 -13.46
N THR A 245 -0.88 16.56 -13.79
CA THR A 245 -0.74 15.17 -14.23
C THR A 245 -0.05 15.09 -15.59
N ASN A 246 -0.34 15.99 -16.54
CA ASN A 246 0.38 16.03 -17.81
C ASN A 246 1.87 16.34 -17.60
N LEU A 247 2.20 17.37 -16.81
CA LEU A 247 3.58 17.78 -16.54
C LEU A 247 4.41 16.63 -15.92
N VAL A 248 3.83 15.91 -14.95
CA VAL A 248 4.49 14.75 -14.32
C VAL A 248 4.63 13.58 -15.29
N ILE A 249 3.60 13.29 -16.10
CA ILE A 249 3.65 12.22 -17.11
C ILE A 249 4.73 12.53 -18.16
N ASP A 250 4.84 13.76 -18.63
CA ASP A 250 5.87 14.16 -19.60
C ASP A 250 7.28 13.97 -19.04
N ALA A 251 7.51 14.33 -17.77
CA ALA A 251 8.80 14.06 -17.14
C ALA A 251 9.07 12.55 -16.95
N LEU A 252 8.06 11.75 -16.62
CA LEU A 252 8.18 10.29 -16.46
C LEU A 252 8.41 9.55 -17.78
N LEU A 253 7.87 10.08 -18.89
CA LEU A 253 8.00 9.52 -20.23
C LEU A 253 9.19 10.13 -21.00
N SER A 254 9.85 11.16 -20.48
CA SER A 254 11.02 11.78 -21.09
C SER A 254 12.10 10.73 -21.35
N ASP A 255 12.55 10.65 -22.60
CA ASP A 255 13.66 9.79 -23.00
C ASP A 255 14.98 10.42 -22.55
N ARG A 256 15.87 9.61 -21.96
CA ARG A 256 17.23 10.01 -21.58
C ARG A 256 18.19 8.94 -22.07
N SER A 257 18.79 9.20 -23.22
CA SER A 257 19.98 8.46 -23.65
C SER A 257 21.11 8.81 -22.69
N ASP A 258 21.67 7.79 -22.03
CA ASP A 258 22.98 7.95 -21.40
C ASP A 258 23.96 8.24 -22.55
N GLY A 259 24.86 9.21 -22.37
CA GLY A 259 25.79 9.62 -23.42
C GLY A 259 26.53 8.40 -24.00
N LYS A 260 26.83 8.43 -25.30
CA LYS A 260 27.86 7.53 -25.83
C LYS A 260 29.15 7.83 -25.07
N ASP A 261 29.83 6.81 -24.57
CA ASP A 261 31.18 6.96 -24.04
C ASP A 261 32.06 7.66 -25.08
N LEU A 262 33.04 8.45 -24.63
CA LEU A 262 33.98 9.20 -25.49
C LEU A 262 34.74 8.31 -26.50
N ASP A 263 34.72 6.99 -26.31
CA ASP A 263 35.32 5.98 -27.18
C ASP A 263 34.36 5.35 -28.21
N GLY A 264 33.12 5.85 -28.34
CA GLY A 264 32.17 5.36 -29.35
C GLY A 264 31.60 3.96 -29.08
N ASN A 265 31.88 3.37 -27.92
CA ASN A 265 31.25 2.14 -27.48
C ASN A 265 29.80 2.40 -27.06
N GLN A 266 28.90 1.49 -27.42
CA GLN A 266 27.53 1.55 -26.94
C GLN A 266 27.51 1.33 -25.42
N PRO A 267 26.72 2.09 -24.65
CA PRO A 267 26.59 1.87 -23.23
C PRO A 267 26.10 0.44 -22.96
N LEU A 268 26.61 -0.23 -21.93
CA LEU A 268 26.20 -1.58 -21.52
C LEU A 268 24.67 -1.75 -21.42
N SER A 269 23.94 -0.65 -21.17
CA SER A 269 22.48 -0.56 -21.17
C SER A 269 21.80 -0.99 -22.48
N SER A 270 22.46 -0.86 -23.65
CA SER A 270 21.92 -1.35 -24.93
C SER A 270 22.11 -2.85 -25.14
N SER A 271 23.16 -3.44 -24.55
CA SER A 271 23.46 -4.87 -24.69
C SER A 271 22.65 -5.77 -23.74
N PHE A 272 21.98 -5.18 -22.73
CA PHE A 272 21.11 -5.96 -21.85
C PHE A 272 19.84 -6.42 -22.56
N GLY A 273 19.38 -5.75 -23.62
CA GLY A 273 18.15 -6.08 -24.33
C GLY A 273 18.15 -7.44 -25.04
N SER A 274 19.32 -7.95 -25.47
CA SER A 274 19.40 -9.20 -26.25
C SER A 274 19.64 -10.47 -25.42
N ALA A 275 19.88 -10.35 -24.11
CA ALA A 275 20.18 -11.49 -23.23
C ALA A 275 18.95 -12.06 -22.50
N PHE A 276 17.77 -11.44 -22.63
CA PHE A 276 16.57 -11.79 -21.86
C PHE A 276 15.54 -12.66 -22.58
N ASP A 277 15.91 -13.22 -23.73
CA ASP A 277 15.17 -14.32 -24.34
C ASP A 277 15.69 -15.66 -23.79
N VAL A 278 15.65 -15.82 -22.46
CA VAL A 278 15.66 -17.18 -21.89
C VAL A 278 14.28 -17.72 -22.21
N THR A 279 14.21 -18.30 -23.40
CA THR A 279 13.05 -18.99 -23.93
C THR A 279 12.52 -19.95 -22.88
N ARG A 280 11.20 -19.99 -22.88
CA ARG A 280 10.27 -20.85 -22.13
C ARG A 280 10.61 -22.36 -22.14
N ASP A 281 11.69 -22.78 -22.80
CA ASP A 281 11.99 -24.15 -23.20
C ASP A 281 13.09 -24.86 -22.40
N GLN A 282 13.77 -24.22 -21.44
CA GLN A 282 14.87 -24.88 -20.69
C GLN A 282 14.58 -25.30 -19.25
N PHE A 283 13.39 -25.03 -18.69
CA PHE A 283 13.09 -25.45 -17.30
C PHE A 283 11.86 -26.37 -17.22
N ARG A 284 12.13 -27.67 -17.05
CA ARG A 284 11.13 -28.65 -16.60
C ARG A 284 10.99 -28.54 -15.07
N PRO A 285 9.78 -28.32 -14.52
CA PRO A 285 9.58 -28.35 -13.08
C PRO A 285 10.01 -29.71 -12.51
N SER A 286 10.93 -29.72 -11.55
CA SER A 286 11.25 -30.94 -10.81
C SER A 286 10.05 -31.34 -9.94
N CYS A 287 9.64 -32.59 -10.03
CA CYS A 287 8.51 -33.29 -9.39
C CYS A 287 8.36 -33.15 -7.85
N LEU A 288 9.28 -32.47 -7.15
CA LEU A 288 9.18 -32.28 -5.70
C LEU A 288 8.27 -31.07 -5.37
N SER A 289 6.96 -31.31 -5.37
CA SER A 289 5.93 -30.30 -5.12
C SER A 289 5.92 -29.89 -3.64
N LEU A 290 6.65 -28.81 -3.29
CA LEU A 290 6.27 -28.05 -2.10
C LEU A 290 4.82 -27.57 -2.29
N PRO A 291 4.00 -27.58 -1.23
CA PRO A 291 2.63 -27.09 -1.33
C PRO A 291 2.64 -25.62 -1.81
N PRO A 292 1.66 -25.23 -2.65
CA PRO A 292 1.59 -23.90 -3.20
C PRO A 292 1.55 -22.87 -2.08
N ARG A 293 2.05 -21.67 -2.36
CA ARG A 293 2.23 -20.69 -1.30
C ARG A 293 0.94 -20.26 -0.65
N VAL A 294 -0.11 -20.15 -1.46
CA VAL A 294 -1.48 -19.92 -1.03
C VAL A 294 -2.26 -21.14 -1.48
N PRO A 295 -3.04 -21.79 -0.60
CA PRO A 295 -3.86 -22.92 -0.99
C PRO A 295 -4.82 -22.56 -2.15
N GLN A 296 -4.95 -23.45 -3.13
CA GLN A 296 -5.73 -23.21 -4.35
C GLN A 296 -7.18 -22.81 -4.04
N HIS A 297 -7.82 -23.46 -3.07
CA HIS A 297 -9.19 -23.15 -2.66
C HIS A 297 -9.35 -21.70 -2.15
N MET A 298 -8.33 -21.12 -1.51
CA MET A 298 -8.36 -19.73 -1.06
C MET A 298 -8.24 -18.76 -2.24
N LEU A 299 -7.45 -19.11 -3.25
CA LEU A 299 -7.33 -18.30 -4.47
C LEU A 299 -8.65 -18.29 -5.25
N GLU A 300 -9.29 -19.45 -5.39
CA GLU A 300 -10.60 -19.58 -6.04
C GLU A 300 -11.68 -18.79 -5.28
N GLU A 301 -11.68 -18.87 -3.95
CA GLU A 301 -12.59 -18.07 -3.13
C GLU A 301 -12.34 -16.57 -3.30
N ALA A 302 -11.10 -16.11 -3.14
CA ALA A 302 -10.77 -14.70 -3.33
C ALA A 302 -11.11 -14.22 -4.74
N GLN A 303 -10.88 -15.03 -5.78
CA GLN A 303 -11.22 -14.68 -7.15
C GLN A 303 -12.73 -14.53 -7.37
N ARG A 304 -13.56 -15.35 -6.72
CA ARG A 304 -15.03 -15.20 -6.74
C ARG A 304 -15.47 -13.89 -6.05
N LEU A 305 -14.82 -13.54 -4.94
CA LEU A 305 -15.18 -12.38 -4.12
C LEU A 305 -14.75 -11.03 -4.72
N ILE A 306 -13.63 -11.01 -5.44
CA ILE A 306 -13.09 -9.78 -6.02
C ILE A 306 -14.02 -9.31 -7.14
N SER A 307 -14.85 -8.31 -6.82
CA SER A 307 -15.72 -7.63 -7.77
C SER A 307 -15.03 -6.43 -8.44
N GLY A 308 -15.53 -6.04 -9.62
CA GLY A 308 -15.04 -4.91 -10.41
C GLY A 308 -14.02 -5.28 -11.50
N PRO A 309 -13.60 -4.30 -12.32
CA PRO A 309 -12.77 -4.55 -13.50
C PRO A 309 -11.40 -5.10 -13.11
N SER A 310 -10.90 -6.10 -13.85
CA SER A 310 -9.55 -6.62 -13.68
C SER A 310 -8.50 -5.51 -13.84
N CYS A 311 -7.39 -5.60 -13.11
CA CYS A 311 -6.25 -4.72 -13.36
C CYS A 311 -5.75 -5.00 -14.78
N TYR A 312 -5.75 -3.97 -15.64
CA TYR A 312 -5.39 -4.13 -17.04
C TYR A 312 -3.89 -4.42 -17.18
N GLN A 313 -3.59 -5.56 -17.82
CA GLN A 313 -2.22 -6.06 -18.00
C GLN A 313 -1.65 -5.75 -19.40
N GLY A 314 -2.41 -5.09 -20.27
CA GLY A 314 -1.87 -4.59 -21.53
C GLY A 314 -0.96 -3.38 -21.28
N PHE A 315 0.03 -3.25 -22.15
CA PHE A 315 0.98 -2.16 -22.13
C PHE A 315 1.02 -1.56 -23.53
N GLU A 316 0.90 -0.24 -23.61
CA GLU A 316 1.56 0.45 -24.71
C GLU A 316 3.07 0.43 -24.43
N THR A 317 3.87 0.47 -25.48
CA THR A 317 5.33 0.49 -25.30
C THR A 317 5.74 1.80 -24.66
N LEU A 318 6.16 1.73 -23.39
CA LEU A 318 6.86 2.83 -22.73
C LEU A 318 8.07 3.26 -23.58
N PRO A 319 8.39 4.56 -23.68
CA PRO A 319 9.60 5.02 -24.34
C PRO A 319 10.83 4.30 -23.79
N GLU A 320 11.73 3.85 -24.68
CA GLU A 320 12.70 2.81 -24.35
C GLU A 320 13.62 3.17 -23.19
N ASN A 321 14.10 4.42 -23.12
CA ASN A 321 15.01 4.88 -22.07
C ASN A 321 14.38 5.86 -21.08
N CYS A 322 13.04 5.93 -21.01
CA CYS A 322 12.41 6.63 -19.90
C CYS A 322 12.61 5.88 -18.57
N ILE A 323 12.49 6.60 -17.46
CA ILE A 323 12.72 6.06 -16.11
C ILE A 323 11.82 4.86 -15.80
N LEU A 324 10.55 4.91 -16.23
CA LEU A 324 9.57 3.83 -16.01
C LEU A 324 9.95 2.58 -16.78
N SER A 325 10.41 2.71 -18.03
CA SER A 325 10.86 1.57 -18.85
C SER A 325 12.06 0.87 -18.18
N ARG A 326 13.04 1.62 -17.72
CA ARG A 326 14.23 1.05 -17.05
C ARG A 326 13.89 0.36 -15.73
N ILE A 327 13.05 0.97 -14.89
CA ILE A 327 12.56 0.33 -13.66
C ILE A 327 11.79 -0.95 -14.01
N LEU A 328 10.91 -0.91 -15.02
CA LEU A 328 10.12 -2.06 -15.43
C LEU A 328 11.00 -3.21 -15.96
N LYS A 329 12.06 -2.92 -16.70
CA LYS A 329 13.07 -3.91 -17.15
C LYS A 329 13.70 -4.63 -15.96
N VAL A 330 14.10 -3.91 -14.90
CA VAL A 330 14.66 -4.53 -13.68
C VAL A 330 13.59 -5.31 -12.90
N GLN A 331 12.36 -4.81 -12.82
CA GLN A 331 11.27 -5.57 -12.20
C GLN A 331 11.00 -6.89 -12.94
N LYS A 332 11.16 -6.90 -14.27
CA LYS A 332 10.95 -8.08 -15.14
C LYS A 332 12.00 -9.17 -15.02
N LEU A 333 13.08 -8.95 -14.27
CA LEU A 333 14.06 -10.00 -13.94
C LEU A 333 13.42 -11.17 -13.16
N ASP A 334 12.32 -10.94 -12.46
CA ASP A 334 11.56 -11.96 -11.72
C ASP A 334 10.63 -12.76 -12.66
N THR A 335 11.15 -13.74 -13.39
CA THR A 335 10.35 -14.50 -14.36
C THR A 335 9.68 -15.74 -13.76
N LEU A 336 10.28 -16.34 -12.73
CA LEU A 336 9.82 -17.61 -12.14
C LEU A 336 8.63 -17.44 -11.18
N GLY A 337 8.40 -16.24 -10.66
CA GLY A 337 7.35 -15.98 -9.69
C GLY A 337 7.69 -16.48 -8.28
N SER A 338 6.83 -16.13 -7.34
CA SER A 338 7.14 -16.18 -5.91
C SER A 338 7.25 -17.61 -5.34
N ASP A 339 6.48 -18.56 -5.87
CA ASP A 339 6.42 -19.93 -5.34
C ASP A 339 7.70 -20.71 -5.67
N GLU A 340 8.22 -20.55 -6.90
CA GLU A 340 9.45 -21.20 -7.34
C GLU A 340 10.69 -20.58 -6.69
N ILE A 341 10.73 -19.25 -6.55
CA ILE A 341 11.81 -18.57 -5.82
C ILE A 341 11.87 -19.02 -4.36
N TYR A 342 10.72 -19.19 -3.72
CA TYR A 342 10.68 -19.72 -2.35
C TYR A 342 11.19 -21.17 -2.28
N ARG A 343 10.82 -22.02 -3.24
CA ARG A 343 11.33 -23.39 -3.34
C ARG A 343 12.86 -23.40 -3.46
N LEU A 344 13.41 -22.62 -4.39
CA LEU A 344 14.85 -22.48 -4.58
C LEU A 344 15.52 -22.00 -3.29
N HIS A 345 15.00 -20.97 -2.64
CA HIS A 345 15.51 -20.45 -1.39
C HIS A 345 15.51 -21.49 -0.25
N LYS A 346 14.53 -22.40 -0.20
CA LYS A 346 14.48 -23.48 0.78
C LYS A 346 15.42 -24.64 0.45
N THR A 347 15.58 -24.98 -0.83
CA THR A 347 16.48 -26.08 -1.25
C THR A 347 17.94 -25.68 -1.29
N GLN A 348 18.22 -24.40 -1.51
CA GLN A 348 19.55 -23.81 -1.64
C GLN A 348 19.56 -22.49 -0.87
N PRO A 349 19.51 -22.54 0.48
CA PRO A 349 19.50 -21.34 1.29
C PRO A 349 20.78 -20.54 1.07
N ALA A 350 20.63 -19.22 1.00
CA ALA A 350 21.77 -18.32 1.02
C ALA A 350 22.51 -18.49 2.36
N SER A 351 23.84 -18.42 2.34
CA SER A 351 24.64 -18.47 3.56
C SER A 351 24.31 -17.32 4.51
N GLU A 352 24.08 -16.12 3.94
CA GLU A 352 23.76 -14.89 4.66
C GLU A 352 22.86 -13.98 3.80
N ASP A 353 22.16 -13.03 4.44
CA ASP A 353 21.14 -12.16 3.82
C ASP A 353 21.63 -11.36 2.61
N PHE A 354 22.92 -11.04 2.53
CA PHE A 354 23.51 -10.22 1.46
C PHE A 354 24.64 -10.91 0.70
N ALA A 355 24.87 -12.21 0.91
CA ALA A 355 25.93 -12.96 0.23
C ALA A 355 25.82 -12.87 -1.31
N TYR A 356 24.59 -12.81 -1.82
CA TYR A 356 24.32 -12.67 -3.26
C TYR A 356 24.85 -11.36 -3.86
N VAL A 357 25.00 -10.29 -3.07
CA VAL A 357 25.57 -9.03 -3.54
C VAL A 357 27.04 -9.20 -3.88
N TYR A 358 27.80 -9.88 -3.01
CA TYR A 358 29.21 -10.18 -3.27
C TYR A 358 29.37 -11.10 -4.48
N ASP A 359 28.52 -12.11 -4.62
CA ASP A 359 28.47 -12.98 -5.81
C ASP A 359 28.29 -12.16 -7.10
N MET A 360 27.36 -11.19 -7.12
CA MET A 360 27.16 -10.30 -8.26
C MET A 360 28.35 -9.37 -8.52
N LEU A 361 28.93 -8.77 -7.47
CA LEU A 361 30.08 -7.86 -7.60
C LEU A 361 31.34 -8.57 -8.13
N LEU A 362 31.57 -9.82 -7.70
CA LEU A 362 32.70 -10.64 -8.14
C LEU A 362 32.53 -11.15 -9.56
N SER A 363 31.32 -11.56 -9.90
CA SER A 363 31.07 -12.27 -11.15
C SER A 363 30.86 -11.36 -12.37
N ARG A 364 30.53 -10.09 -12.15
CA ARG A 364 30.20 -9.11 -13.22
C ARG A 364 29.19 -9.65 -14.24
N HIS A 365 28.36 -10.63 -13.85
CA HIS A 365 27.53 -11.40 -14.77
C HIS A 365 26.43 -10.55 -15.41
N THR A 366 26.18 -10.81 -16.69
CA THR A 366 24.97 -10.36 -17.43
C THR A 366 23.77 -11.28 -17.16
N ILE A 367 24.00 -12.49 -16.67
CA ILE A 367 22.96 -13.49 -16.36
C ILE A 367 22.88 -13.67 -14.85
N TYR A 368 21.74 -13.30 -14.26
CA TYR A 368 21.51 -13.39 -12.83
C TYR A 368 20.93 -14.77 -12.45
N LYS A 369 21.47 -15.38 -11.38
CA LYS A 369 20.81 -16.52 -10.72
C LYS A 369 19.38 -16.13 -10.32
N PRO A 370 18.41 -17.05 -10.32
CA PRO A 370 16.99 -16.71 -10.07
C PRO A 370 16.73 -15.94 -8.77
N ILE A 371 17.39 -16.34 -7.67
CA ILE A 371 17.28 -15.63 -6.38
C ILE A 371 17.83 -14.20 -6.48
N ASN A 372 18.97 -14.01 -7.14
CA ASN A 372 19.58 -12.68 -7.33
C ASN A 372 18.64 -11.80 -8.18
N ALA A 373 18.11 -12.35 -9.27
CA ALA A 373 17.15 -11.68 -10.15
C ALA A 373 15.87 -11.25 -9.40
N TYR A 374 15.34 -12.12 -8.54
CA TYR A 374 14.20 -11.81 -7.69
C TYR A 374 14.50 -10.70 -6.66
N LEU A 375 15.68 -10.69 -6.05
CA LEU A 375 16.08 -9.66 -5.07
C LEU A 375 16.34 -8.30 -5.75
N LEU A 376 16.91 -8.29 -6.96
CA LEU A 376 17.01 -7.09 -7.81
C LEU A 376 15.61 -6.55 -8.16
N SER A 377 14.72 -7.43 -8.62
CA SER A 377 13.33 -7.09 -8.90
C SER A 377 12.61 -6.54 -7.67
N THR A 378 12.81 -7.14 -6.50
CA THR A 378 12.26 -6.66 -5.21
C THR A 378 12.78 -5.28 -4.85
N THR A 379 14.06 -5.00 -5.09
CA THR A 379 14.65 -3.68 -4.89
C THR A 379 13.96 -2.64 -5.79
N ALA A 380 13.80 -2.95 -7.08
CA ALA A 380 13.11 -2.08 -8.04
C ALA A 380 11.60 -1.90 -7.76
N LYS A 381 10.92 -2.90 -7.16
CA LYS A 381 9.52 -2.82 -6.73
C LYS A 381 9.31 -1.86 -5.55
N ASP A 382 10.36 -1.57 -4.77
CA ASP A 382 10.31 -0.73 -3.56
C ASP A 382 11.03 0.62 -3.67
N CYS A 383 11.62 0.94 -4.83
CA CYS A 383 12.28 2.21 -5.08
C CYS A 383 11.29 3.41 -5.08
N SER A 384 11.84 4.62 -5.05
CA SER A 384 11.08 5.87 -5.21
C SER A 384 11.60 6.64 -6.42
N ILE A 385 10.71 7.27 -7.17
CA ILE A 385 11.02 8.21 -8.24
C ILE A 385 10.81 9.62 -7.70
N LEU A 386 11.78 10.50 -7.87
CA LEU A 386 11.68 11.91 -7.52
C LEU A 386 11.79 12.75 -8.78
N VAL A 387 10.86 13.70 -8.95
CA VAL A 387 10.84 14.63 -10.09
C VAL A 387 10.72 16.05 -9.56
N ALA A 388 11.79 16.83 -9.68
CA ALA A 388 11.88 18.22 -9.23
C ALA A 388 11.74 19.19 -10.41
N PHE A 389 10.80 20.14 -10.32
CA PHE A 389 10.47 21.12 -11.34
C PHE A 389 10.77 22.55 -10.86
N ARG A 390 11.28 23.40 -11.75
CA ARG A 390 11.37 24.85 -11.54
C ARG A 390 10.96 25.57 -12.82
N LYS A 391 10.04 26.52 -12.70
CA LYS A 391 9.63 27.39 -13.82
C LYS A 391 10.84 28.22 -14.27
N THR A 392 11.05 28.33 -15.58
CA THR A 392 12.16 29.07 -16.19
C THR A 392 11.67 29.91 -17.35
N SER A 393 12.25 31.11 -17.52
CA SER A 393 11.98 32.02 -18.64
C SER A 393 12.92 31.84 -19.82
N ASP A 394 13.96 31.01 -19.67
CA ASP A 394 15.02 30.86 -20.66
C ASP A 394 15.22 29.39 -21.04
N GLY A 395 15.13 29.10 -22.35
CA GLY A 395 15.48 27.83 -22.96
C GLY A 395 16.99 27.59 -23.08
N SER A 396 17.82 28.55 -22.64
CA SER A 396 19.29 28.46 -22.67
C SER A 396 19.90 27.51 -21.63
N ALA A 397 19.09 26.94 -20.72
CA ALA A 397 19.50 25.85 -19.83
C ALA A 397 19.71 24.53 -20.61
N ARG A 398 20.46 24.55 -21.72
CA ARG A 398 20.72 23.43 -22.64
C ARG A 398 21.26 22.16 -21.99
N ARG A 399 21.63 22.19 -20.70
CA ARG A 399 22.17 21.05 -19.95
C ARG A 399 21.15 20.35 -19.04
N ILE A 400 19.98 20.94 -18.80
CA ILE A 400 18.95 20.34 -17.92
C ILE A 400 17.71 20.09 -18.77
N ALA A 401 17.11 18.90 -18.64
CA ALA A 401 15.89 18.57 -19.36
C ALA A 401 14.76 19.53 -19.00
N SER A 402 13.89 19.80 -19.97
CA SER A 402 12.76 20.71 -19.81
C SER A 402 11.47 20.10 -20.33
N VAL A 403 10.36 20.48 -19.73
CA VAL A 403 8.99 20.15 -20.17
C VAL A 403 8.15 21.40 -20.11
N THR A 404 7.12 21.48 -20.94
CA THR A 404 6.19 22.59 -20.98
C THR A 404 4.85 22.14 -20.41
N ASP A 405 4.24 22.97 -19.58
CA ASP A 405 2.90 22.70 -19.05
C ASP A 405 1.81 23.06 -20.08
N LEU A 406 0.53 22.86 -19.73
CA LEU A 406 -0.59 23.13 -20.63
C LEU A 406 -0.83 24.62 -20.89
N ASN A 407 -0.30 25.50 -20.05
CA ASN A 407 -0.39 26.96 -20.22
C ASN A 407 0.76 27.52 -21.07
N GLY A 408 1.71 26.68 -21.48
CA GLY A 408 2.89 27.08 -22.25
C GLY A 408 4.07 27.51 -21.38
N ASP A 409 3.99 27.36 -20.06
CA ASP A 409 5.08 27.67 -19.15
C ASP A 409 6.18 26.60 -19.21
N LEU A 410 7.44 27.03 -19.36
CA LEU A 410 8.58 26.13 -19.44
C LEU A 410 9.10 25.78 -18.03
N TYR A 411 9.28 24.49 -17.77
CA TYR A 411 9.85 23.97 -16.54
C TYR A 411 11.14 23.22 -16.82
N ALA A 412 12.23 23.63 -16.17
CA ALA A 412 13.42 22.78 -16.05
C ALA A 412 13.13 21.70 -14.99
N PHE A 413 13.50 20.45 -15.27
CA PHE A 413 13.27 19.36 -14.33
C PHE A 413 14.49 18.44 -14.13
N ASN A 414 14.59 17.92 -12.91
CA ASN A 414 15.50 16.85 -12.52
C ASN A 414 14.68 15.63 -12.15
N ILE A 415 15.15 14.44 -12.54
CA ILE A 415 14.46 13.18 -12.26
C ILE A 415 15.47 12.13 -11.83
N GLY A 416 15.16 11.38 -10.78
CA GLY A 416 16.06 10.36 -10.26
C GLY A 416 15.35 9.30 -9.43
N ILE A 417 16.08 8.23 -9.13
CA ILE A 417 15.61 7.07 -8.37
C ILE A 417 16.34 7.05 -7.02
N SER A 418 15.59 6.79 -5.94
CA SER A 418 16.12 6.57 -4.60
C SER A 418 15.63 5.25 -4.00
N ASP A 419 16.09 4.91 -2.80
CA ASP A 419 15.74 3.70 -2.05
C ASP A 419 16.17 2.39 -2.74
N LEU A 420 17.39 2.36 -3.28
CA LEU A 420 17.96 1.24 -4.04
C LEU A 420 18.87 0.31 -3.19
N ASP A 421 18.62 0.21 -1.89
CA ASP A 421 19.40 -0.70 -1.03
C ASP A 421 19.09 -2.17 -1.37
N PRO A 422 20.09 -3.06 -1.33
CA PRO A 422 19.89 -4.47 -1.55
C PRO A 422 18.92 -5.04 -0.51
N LYS A 423 18.04 -5.93 -0.95
CA LYS A 423 17.08 -6.61 -0.07
C LYS A 423 17.74 -7.84 0.57
N PRO A 424 17.49 -8.11 1.86
CA PRO A 424 17.98 -9.33 2.50
C PRO A 424 17.31 -10.57 1.90
N ALA A 425 18.03 -11.67 1.73
CA ALA A 425 17.48 -12.94 1.24
C ALA A 425 16.30 -13.44 2.10
N SER A 426 16.32 -13.20 3.41
CA SER A 426 15.22 -13.48 4.35
C SER A 426 13.90 -12.77 4.02
N CYS A 427 13.90 -11.78 3.11
CA CYS A 427 12.65 -11.18 2.64
C CYS A 427 11.78 -12.16 1.87
N ILE A 428 12.35 -13.20 1.25
CA ILE A 428 11.62 -14.23 0.49
C ILE A 428 10.62 -14.96 1.40
N GLU A 429 11.02 -15.29 2.63
CA GLU A 429 10.13 -15.90 3.62
C GLU A 429 9.04 -14.93 4.09
N LYS A 430 9.37 -13.65 4.24
CA LYS A 430 8.40 -12.61 4.61
C LYS A 430 7.35 -12.43 3.51
N HIS A 431 7.75 -12.45 2.24
CA HIS A 431 6.82 -12.41 1.10
C HIS A 431 5.94 -13.66 1.05
N LYS A 432 6.48 -14.84 1.43
CA LYS A 432 5.68 -16.07 1.56
C LYS A 432 4.52 -15.91 2.54
N LYS A 433 4.82 -15.41 3.74
CA LYS A 433 3.84 -15.20 4.80
C LYS A 433 2.81 -14.13 4.40
N ARG A 434 3.30 -13.00 3.89
CA ARG A 434 2.48 -11.85 3.53
C ARG A 434 1.40 -12.17 2.51
N ASP A 435 1.68 -12.97 1.49
CA ASP A 435 0.66 -13.21 0.46
C ASP A 435 -0.47 -14.12 0.93
N ASN A 436 -0.22 -14.99 1.92
CA ASN A 436 -1.31 -15.68 2.60
C ASN A 436 -2.17 -14.66 3.35
N GLU A 437 -1.56 -13.77 4.13
CA GLU A 437 -2.28 -12.73 4.86
C GLU A 437 -3.08 -11.82 3.91
N ILE A 438 -2.54 -11.50 2.73
CA ILE A 438 -3.24 -10.72 1.69
C ILE A 438 -4.50 -11.46 1.24
N VAL A 439 -4.38 -12.72 0.79
CA VAL A 439 -5.53 -13.47 0.26
C VAL A 439 -6.57 -13.72 1.36
N THR A 440 -6.15 -14.08 2.57
CA THR A 440 -7.05 -14.21 3.71
C THR A 440 -7.79 -12.90 4.00
N SER A 441 -7.08 -11.77 3.99
CA SER A 441 -7.69 -10.46 4.23
C SER A 441 -8.65 -10.05 3.11
N CYS A 442 -8.36 -10.40 1.86
CA CYS A 442 -9.31 -10.21 0.76
C CYS A 442 -10.59 -10.97 1.04
N ILE A 443 -10.50 -12.26 1.40
CA ILE A 443 -11.67 -13.09 1.69
C ILE A 443 -12.48 -12.48 2.82
N GLU A 444 -11.85 -12.20 3.97
CA GLU A 444 -12.54 -11.69 5.16
C GLU A 444 -13.21 -10.32 4.95
N VAL A 445 -12.49 -9.37 4.32
CA VAL A 445 -13.03 -8.02 4.08
C VAL A 445 -14.18 -8.06 3.07
N LEU A 446 -14.13 -8.99 2.11
CA LEU A 446 -15.18 -9.16 1.11
C LEU A 446 -16.31 -10.09 1.59
N SER A 447 -16.11 -10.84 2.68
CA SER A 447 -17.11 -11.76 3.20
C SER A 447 -18.02 -11.21 4.29
N SER A 448 -17.72 -10.03 4.84
CA SER A 448 -18.68 -9.29 5.67
C SER A 448 -19.93 -8.83 4.89
N TYR A 449 -19.95 -9.01 3.57
CA TYR A 449 -21.05 -8.67 2.65
C TYR A 449 -22.24 -9.63 2.68
N PHE A 450 -22.12 -10.77 3.36
CA PHE A 450 -22.97 -11.93 3.07
C PHE A 450 -24.22 -12.10 3.91
N GLY A 451 -24.28 -11.55 5.13
CA GLY A 451 -25.46 -11.66 6.00
C GLY A 451 -26.71 -11.02 5.38
N ILE A 452 -26.60 -9.77 4.91
CA ILE A 452 -27.72 -9.03 4.30
C ILE A 452 -28.18 -9.71 3.00
N ASN A 453 -27.24 -10.11 2.14
CA ASN A 453 -27.56 -10.80 0.89
C ASN A 453 -28.33 -12.11 1.13
N ASN A 454 -27.96 -12.86 2.17
CA ASN A 454 -28.66 -14.08 2.53
C ASN A 454 -30.09 -13.79 2.98
N ILE A 455 -30.32 -12.77 3.81
CA ILE A 455 -31.67 -12.36 4.24
C ILE A 455 -32.51 -11.94 3.03
N LEU A 456 -31.99 -11.08 2.14
CA LEU A 456 -32.72 -10.63 0.95
C LEU A 456 -33.19 -11.79 0.07
N TYR A 457 -32.35 -12.83 -0.06
CA TYR A 457 -32.70 -14.05 -0.79
C TYR A 457 -33.73 -14.89 -0.03
N GLN A 458 -33.45 -15.25 1.23
CA GLN A 458 -34.30 -16.15 2.01
C GLN A 458 -35.71 -15.58 2.25
N ARG A 459 -35.82 -14.25 2.34
CA ARG A 459 -37.09 -13.54 2.49
C ARG A 459 -37.77 -13.20 1.17
N GLY A 460 -37.15 -13.53 0.02
CA GLY A 460 -37.74 -13.32 -1.30
C GLY A 460 -37.95 -11.85 -1.66
N ILE A 461 -37.11 -10.94 -1.14
CA ILE A 461 -37.22 -9.49 -1.41
C ILE A 461 -36.91 -9.18 -2.87
N TYR A 462 -36.01 -9.96 -3.46
CA TYR A 462 -35.71 -9.91 -4.89
C TYR A 462 -35.82 -11.30 -5.51
N PRO A 463 -36.08 -11.39 -6.83
CA PRO A 463 -36.26 -12.68 -7.51
C PRO A 463 -35.02 -13.57 -7.38
N GLN A 464 -35.22 -14.88 -7.26
CA GLN A 464 -34.14 -15.85 -7.01
C GLN A 464 -33.08 -15.85 -8.12
N GLU A 465 -33.47 -15.60 -9.36
CA GLU A 465 -32.61 -15.45 -10.53
C GLU A 465 -31.65 -14.26 -10.45
N THR A 466 -31.91 -13.30 -9.56
CA THR A 466 -31.02 -12.17 -9.29
C THR A 466 -29.97 -12.49 -8.23
N PHE A 467 -29.82 -13.76 -7.83
CA PHE A 467 -28.81 -14.21 -6.88
C PHE A 467 -27.96 -15.34 -7.45
N GLU A 468 -26.69 -15.36 -7.05
CA GLU A 468 -25.75 -16.44 -7.36
C GLU A 468 -25.29 -17.17 -6.10
N GLN A 469 -25.07 -18.48 -6.22
CA GLN A 469 -24.56 -19.30 -5.12
C GLN A 469 -23.06 -19.08 -4.93
N THR A 470 -22.67 -18.73 -3.71
CA THR A 470 -21.27 -18.61 -3.28
C THR A 470 -21.07 -19.47 -2.04
N LYS A 471 -19.89 -20.09 -1.86
CA LYS A 471 -19.57 -20.80 -0.60
C LYS A 471 -18.80 -19.86 0.31
N GLN A 472 -19.28 -19.64 1.53
CA GLN A 472 -18.56 -18.88 2.54
C GLN A 472 -18.64 -19.53 3.91
N TYR A 473 -17.51 -19.57 4.63
CA TYR A 473 -17.41 -20.19 5.97
C TYR A 473 -17.93 -21.65 6.01
N GLY A 474 -17.84 -22.38 4.90
CA GLY A 474 -18.37 -23.75 4.80
C GLY A 474 -19.90 -23.83 4.74
N VAL A 475 -20.57 -22.76 4.29
CA VAL A 475 -22.02 -22.68 4.04
C VAL A 475 -22.25 -22.11 2.64
N THR A 476 -23.25 -22.62 1.93
CA THR A 476 -23.71 -22.02 0.68
C THR A 476 -24.57 -20.80 1.01
N ILE A 477 -24.15 -19.65 0.50
CA ILE A 477 -24.82 -18.36 0.66
C ILE A 477 -25.21 -17.82 -0.72
N LEU A 478 -26.27 -17.02 -0.75
CA LEU A 478 -26.80 -16.42 -1.96
C LEU A 478 -26.43 -14.94 -1.96
N VAL A 479 -25.94 -14.45 -3.11
CA VAL A 479 -25.41 -13.09 -3.26
C VAL A 479 -26.10 -12.43 -4.43
N SER A 480 -26.64 -11.23 -4.24
CA SER A 480 -27.33 -10.54 -5.32
C SER A 480 -26.36 -10.19 -6.45
N THR A 481 -26.79 -10.40 -7.69
CA THR A 481 -26.09 -10.00 -8.92
C THR A 481 -26.49 -8.61 -9.40
N ASP A 482 -27.55 -8.02 -8.85
CA ASP A 482 -28.09 -6.72 -9.25
C ASP A 482 -27.09 -5.58 -8.95
N PRO A 483 -26.67 -4.79 -9.96
CA PRO A 483 -25.70 -3.70 -9.79
C PRO A 483 -26.15 -2.61 -8.81
N LYS A 484 -27.45 -2.31 -8.73
CA LYS A 484 -27.99 -1.28 -7.81
C LYS A 484 -27.96 -1.75 -6.38
N ILE A 485 -28.32 -3.01 -6.12
CA ILE A 485 -28.22 -3.61 -4.79
C ILE A 485 -26.76 -3.65 -4.35
N LYS A 486 -25.85 -4.08 -5.25
CA LYS A 486 -24.41 -4.05 -4.98
C LYS A 486 -23.93 -2.64 -4.63
N ALA A 487 -24.31 -1.63 -5.40
CA ALA A 487 -23.93 -0.23 -5.14
C ALA A 487 -24.46 0.27 -3.79
N PHE A 488 -25.74 0.02 -3.49
CA PHE A 488 -26.38 0.40 -2.23
C PHE A 488 -25.68 -0.23 -1.02
N LEU A 489 -25.48 -1.54 -1.03
CA LEU A 489 -24.82 -2.26 0.07
C LEU A 489 -23.35 -1.83 0.22
N ASN A 490 -22.64 -1.57 -0.89
CA ASN A 490 -21.27 -1.04 -0.84
C ASN A 490 -21.20 0.31 -0.10
N ASN A 491 -22.16 1.22 -0.35
CA ASN A 491 -22.20 2.51 0.34
C ASN A 491 -22.36 2.32 1.86
N ILE A 492 -23.37 1.53 2.24
CA ILE A 492 -23.66 1.20 3.64
C ILE A 492 -22.46 0.61 4.35
N LEU A 493 -21.80 -0.36 3.73
CA LEU A 493 -20.70 -1.09 4.35
C LEU A 493 -19.46 -0.21 4.53
N ASN A 494 -19.18 0.68 3.57
CA ASN A 494 -18.07 1.62 3.70
C ASN A 494 -18.29 2.56 4.90
N GLN A 495 -19.48 3.13 5.03
CA GLN A 495 -19.79 4.04 6.14
C GLN A 495 -19.86 3.32 7.49
N THR A 496 -20.50 2.15 7.52
CA THR A 496 -20.61 1.31 8.73
C THR A 496 -19.22 0.91 9.22
N LYS A 497 -18.30 0.57 8.31
CA LYS A 497 -16.92 0.24 8.67
C LYS A 497 -16.19 1.43 9.30
N GLU A 498 -16.38 2.62 8.75
CA GLU A 498 -15.80 3.84 9.32
C GLU A 498 -16.31 4.06 10.75
N TRP A 499 -17.64 4.07 10.95
CA TRP A 499 -18.21 4.30 12.27
C TRP A 499 -17.89 3.18 13.27
N LEU A 500 -17.80 1.92 12.85
CA LEU A 500 -17.33 0.82 13.70
C LEU A 500 -15.91 1.08 14.22
N SER A 501 -15.00 1.52 13.34
CA SER A 501 -13.62 1.84 13.73
C SER A 501 -13.53 2.99 14.73
N GLN A 502 -14.45 3.95 14.65
CA GLN A 502 -14.58 5.07 15.57
C GLN A 502 -15.38 4.72 16.84
N ARG A 503 -15.85 3.48 16.96
CA ARG A 503 -16.73 3.00 18.03
C ARG A 503 -18.04 3.79 18.16
N LYS A 504 -18.54 4.28 17.02
CA LYS A 504 -19.72 5.15 16.95
C LYS A 504 -21.03 4.40 16.71
N ILE A 505 -21.02 3.09 16.48
CA ILE A 505 -22.23 2.31 16.16
C ILE A 505 -22.75 1.59 17.40
N LYS A 506 -24.06 1.69 17.62
CA LYS A 506 -24.80 0.87 18.59
C LYS A 506 -25.45 -0.33 17.92
N LYS A 507 -26.02 -0.11 16.74
CA LYS A 507 -26.86 -1.10 16.06
C LYS A 507 -26.91 -0.82 14.56
N VAL A 508 -26.91 -1.88 13.76
CA VAL A 508 -27.27 -1.82 12.33
C VAL A 508 -28.56 -2.60 12.16
N SER A 509 -29.55 -2.05 11.47
CA SER A 509 -30.86 -2.67 11.28
C SER A 509 -31.18 -2.77 9.79
N LEU A 510 -31.39 -3.98 9.29
CA LEU A 510 -31.99 -4.19 7.97
C LEU A 510 -33.52 -4.22 8.15
N VAL A 511 -34.18 -3.24 7.58
CA VAL A 511 -35.63 -3.03 7.73
C VAL A 511 -36.32 -3.43 6.43
N ILE A 512 -37.35 -4.25 6.53
CA ILE A 512 -38.18 -4.68 5.40
C ILE A 512 -39.55 -4.03 5.56
N LYS A 513 -39.97 -3.27 4.55
CA LYS A 513 -41.20 -2.48 4.55
C LYS A 513 -42.13 -2.95 3.46
N ASN A 514 -43.42 -3.00 3.76
CA ASN A 514 -44.46 -3.18 2.75
C ASN A 514 -44.47 -1.95 1.82
N LEU A 515 -44.38 -2.18 0.51
CA LEU A 515 -44.29 -1.08 -0.47
C LEU A 515 -45.54 -0.20 -0.53
N SER A 516 -46.70 -0.79 -0.28
CA SER A 516 -48.01 -0.14 -0.35
C SER A 516 -48.32 0.66 0.91
N THR A 517 -48.16 0.06 2.09
CA THR A 517 -48.53 0.70 3.37
C THR A 517 -47.38 1.49 4.00
N LYS A 518 -46.14 1.25 3.55
CA LYS A 518 -44.89 1.76 4.16
C LYS A 518 -44.63 1.27 5.58
N GLU A 519 -45.47 0.37 6.11
CA GLU A 519 -45.25 -0.25 7.41
C GLU A 519 -44.05 -1.20 7.37
N THR A 520 -43.26 -1.21 8.45
CA THR A 520 -42.23 -2.24 8.63
C THR A 520 -42.89 -3.57 8.98
N VAL A 521 -42.54 -4.60 8.21
CA VAL A 521 -42.97 -5.98 8.43
C VAL A 521 -41.90 -6.81 9.13
N GLU A 522 -40.61 -6.52 8.88
CA GLU A 522 -39.48 -7.16 9.56
C GLU A 522 -38.34 -6.18 9.81
N CYS A 523 -37.61 -6.37 10.91
CA CYS A 523 -36.42 -5.63 11.28
C CYS A 523 -35.36 -6.58 11.83
N TRP A 524 -34.27 -6.71 11.09
CA TRP A 524 -33.12 -7.53 11.43
C TRP A 524 -32.06 -6.66 12.10
N ASP A 525 -31.93 -6.79 13.41
CA ASP A 525 -31.06 -6.01 14.26
C ASP A 525 -29.73 -6.72 14.50
N PHE A 526 -28.64 -6.02 14.22
CA PHE A 526 -27.26 -6.41 14.54
C PHE A 526 -26.73 -5.42 15.59
N ASN A 527 -26.92 -5.77 16.86
CA ASN A 527 -26.49 -4.95 17.99
C ASN A 527 -25.00 -5.12 18.21
N VAL A 528 -24.28 -4.00 18.37
CA VAL A 528 -22.82 -3.99 18.51
C VAL A 528 -22.46 -3.56 19.92
N GLU A 529 -21.86 -4.50 20.66
CA GLU A 529 -21.24 -4.24 21.96
C GLU A 529 -19.72 -4.19 21.80
N TYR A 530 -19.07 -3.16 22.35
CA TYR A 530 -17.62 -3.04 22.33
C TYR A 530 -17.01 -3.75 23.54
N GLU A 531 -16.28 -4.84 23.28
CA GLU A 531 -15.70 -5.67 24.33
C GLU A 531 -14.45 -5.00 24.93
N ARG A 532 -14.39 -4.95 26.26
CA ARG A 532 -13.22 -4.51 27.02
C ARG A 532 -12.31 -5.71 27.23
N GLY A 533 -11.02 -5.56 26.96
CA GLY A 533 -10.08 -6.68 26.90
C GLY A 533 -10.01 -7.40 28.24
N THR A 534 -10.30 -8.70 28.25
CA THR A 534 -10.15 -9.53 29.45
C THR A 534 -8.66 -9.83 29.65
N SER A 535 -8.05 -9.25 30.69
CA SER A 535 -6.82 -9.80 31.24
C SER A 535 -7.11 -11.24 31.68
N THR A 536 -6.34 -12.19 31.15
CA THR A 536 -6.40 -13.62 31.46
C THR A 536 -6.65 -13.92 32.93
N LEU A 537 -7.88 -14.32 33.27
CA LEU A 537 -8.19 -15.10 34.47
C LEU A 537 -9.10 -16.26 34.11
N LYS A 538 -8.77 -17.41 34.71
CA LYS A 538 -9.29 -18.75 34.41
C LYS A 538 -10.79 -18.87 34.63
N LYS A 539 -11.39 -19.82 33.89
CA LYS A 539 -12.74 -20.40 34.06
C LYS A 539 -13.17 -20.46 35.54
N GLY A 540 -14.33 -19.89 35.85
CA GLY A 540 -15.05 -20.07 37.10
C GLY A 540 -16.31 -19.21 37.16
N LEU A 541 -17.44 -19.84 37.50
CA LEU A 541 -18.81 -19.32 37.48
C LEU A 541 -18.98 -17.96 38.20
N ALA A 542 -19.65 -17.00 37.54
CA ALA A 542 -20.52 -16.01 38.20
C ALA A 542 -21.42 -15.29 37.16
N ASN A 543 -22.68 -15.04 37.56
CA ASN A 543 -23.74 -14.41 36.77
C ASN A 543 -23.43 -12.98 36.30
N PRO A 544 -23.89 -12.56 35.10
CA PRO A 544 -23.70 -11.19 34.61
C PRO A 544 -24.91 -10.31 34.94
N LEU A 545 -25.02 -9.85 36.18
CA LEU A 545 -25.85 -8.70 36.53
C LEU A 545 -25.12 -7.93 37.64
N THR A 546 -24.93 -6.63 37.43
CA THR A 546 -24.26 -5.62 38.27
C THR A 546 -22.76 -5.40 38.02
N SER A 547 -22.44 -4.35 37.25
CA SER A 547 -21.44 -3.32 37.61
C SER A 547 -21.35 -2.29 36.49
N ILE A 548 -22.19 -1.27 36.63
CA ILE A 548 -21.91 0.08 36.13
C ILE A 548 -20.70 0.60 36.93
N GLU A 549 -19.87 1.45 36.30
CA GLU A 549 -18.71 2.18 36.85
C GLU A 549 -17.36 1.44 36.93
N ASN A 550 -16.63 1.46 35.81
CA ASN A 550 -15.19 1.73 35.77
C ASN A 550 -14.83 2.30 34.39
N GLN A 551 -14.62 3.61 34.28
CA GLN A 551 -14.38 4.32 33.01
C GLN A 551 -12.89 4.46 32.62
N ASN A 552 -11.95 3.81 33.33
CA ASN A 552 -10.50 4.02 33.13
C ASN A 552 -9.70 2.84 32.57
N GLU A 553 -10.34 1.79 32.05
CA GLU A 553 -9.63 0.72 31.31
C GLU A 553 -9.61 1.00 29.81
N LYS A 554 -8.41 1.02 29.22
CA LYS A 554 -8.19 1.29 27.80
C LYS A 554 -8.77 0.14 26.97
N LEU A 555 -9.72 0.45 26.09
CA LEU A 555 -10.32 -0.54 25.18
C LEU A 555 -9.25 -1.19 24.28
N PRO A 556 -9.34 -2.51 24.02
CA PRO A 556 -8.35 -3.24 23.23
C PRO A 556 -8.32 -2.73 21.79
N GLU A 557 -7.11 -2.51 21.26
CA GLU A 557 -6.87 -2.05 19.89
C GLU A 557 -6.79 -3.23 18.89
N THR A 558 -6.61 -4.46 19.37
CA THR A 558 -6.50 -5.68 18.55
C THR A 558 -7.23 -6.86 19.20
N GLY A 559 -7.97 -7.64 18.40
CA GLY A 559 -8.63 -8.86 18.86
C GLY A 559 -7.62 -9.98 19.15
N THR A 560 -7.92 -10.79 20.17
CA THR A 560 -7.11 -11.91 20.66
C THR A 560 -7.66 -13.28 20.29
N LYS A 561 -8.91 -13.35 19.79
CA LYS A 561 -9.59 -14.60 19.46
C LYS A 561 -9.11 -15.21 18.14
N ASP A 562 -9.02 -16.54 18.09
CA ASP A 562 -8.60 -17.27 16.90
C ASP A 562 -9.59 -17.08 15.74
N LEU A 563 -9.05 -16.87 14.53
CA LEU A 563 -9.86 -16.60 13.35
C LEU A 563 -10.82 -17.73 13.01
N LYS A 564 -10.41 -19.00 13.21
CA LYS A 564 -11.26 -20.16 12.92
C LYS A 564 -12.46 -20.20 13.84
N GLU A 565 -12.28 -19.83 15.11
CA GLU A 565 -13.37 -19.75 16.08
C GLU A 565 -14.36 -18.63 15.71
N ILE A 566 -13.86 -17.43 15.35
CA ILE A 566 -14.71 -16.33 14.89
C ILE A 566 -15.52 -16.75 13.65
N GLN A 567 -14.86 -17.41 12.68
CA GLN A 567 -15.52 -17.89 11.46
C GLN A 567 -16.60 -18.95 11.76
N MET A 568 -16.36 -19.83 12.72
CA MET A 568 -17.36 -20.81 13.16
C MET A 568 -18.58 -20.14 13.82
N GLU A 569 -18.38 -19.10 14.63
CA GLU A 569 -19.50 -18.37 15.23
C GLU A 569 -20.32 -17.61 14.20
N ILE A 570 -19.66 -16.93 13.25
CA ILE A 570 -20.36 -16.27 12.14
C ILE A 570 -21.13 -17.30 11.30
N ARG A 571 -20.55 -18.47 11.06
CA ARG A 571 -21.20 -19.57 10.35
C ARG A 571 -22.49 -20.01 11.05
N ASP A 572 -22.45 -20.17 12.37
CA ASP A 572 -23.62 -20.54 13.17
C ASP A 572 -24.75 -19.50 13.00
N VAL A 573 -24.43 -18.21 13.04
CA VAL A 573 -25.42 -17.14 12.80
C VAL A 573 -26.01 -17.25 11.39
N MET A 574 -25.18 -17.45 10.36
CA MET A 574 -25.65 -17.62 8.98
C MET A 574 -26.57 -18.83 8.81
N LEU A 575 -26.27 -19.94 9.49
CA LEU A 575 -27.14 -21.13 9.48
C LEU A 575 -28.48 -20.86 10.17
N GLN A 576 -28.50 -20.09 11.26
CA GLN A 576 -29.75 -19.71 11.90
C GLN A 576 -30.57 -18.74 11.04
N ILE A 577 -29.93 -17.80 10.34
CA ILE A 577 -30.59 -16.96 9.34
C ILE A 577 -31.23 -17.83 8.26
N CYS A 578 -30.51 -18.81 7.70
CA CYS A 578 -31.07 -19.74 6.72
C CYS A 578 -32.26 -20.54 7.28
N SER A 579 -32.24 -20.90 8.57
CA SER A 579 -33.34 -21.65 9.19
C SER A 579 -34.62 -20.82 9.37
N THR A 580 -34.56 -19.49 9.25
CA THR A 580 -35.72 -18.62 9.50
C THR A 580 -36.87 -18.83 8.54
N VAL A 581 -36.62 -19.35 7.34
CA VAL A 581 -37.68 -19.72 6.38
C VAL A 581 -38.66 -20.76 6.93
N THR A 582 -38.30 -21.49 7.99
CA THR A 582 -39.18 -22.51 8.58
C THR A 582 -40.15 -21.95 9.61
N PHE A 583 -39.94 -20.72 10.10
CA PHE A 583 -40.73 -20.17 11.21
C PHE A 583 -41.10 -18.69 11.08
N LEU A 584 -40.45 -17.89 10.23
CA LEU A 584 -40.90 -16.53 9.95
C LEU A 584 -42.12 -16.56 9.01
N PRO A 585 -43.13 -15.70 9.24
CA PRO A 585 -44.30 -15.58 8.35
C PRO A 585 -43.89 -15.35 6.89
N LEU A 586 -44.68 -15.78 5.92
CA LEU A 586 -44.39 -15.47 4.52
C LEU A 586 -44.68 -13.98 4.25
N LEU A 587 -43.80 -13.32 3.49
CA LEU A 587 -44.08 -11.97 3.00
C LEU A 587 -45.07 -12.09 1.82
N ASP A 588 -46.36 -11.87 2.10
CA ASP A 588 -47.47 -11.97 1.13
C ASP A 588 -47.65 -10.71 0.26
N CYS A 589 -46.78 -9.72 0.44
CA CYS A 589 -46.83 -8.42 -0.22
C CYS A 589 -45.50 -8.03 -0.82
N LEU A 590 -45.54 -7.12 -1.80
CA LEU A 590 -44.32 -6.51 -2.35
C LEU A 590 -43.62 -5.70 -1.26
N CYS A 591 -42.37 -6.07 -0.99
CA CYS A 591 -41.56 -5.44 0.04
C CYS A 591 -40.38 -4.68 -0.57
N ALA A 592 -39.95 -3.63 0.11
CA ALA A 592 -38.65 -3.00 -0.11
C ALA A 592 -37.83 -3.13 1.17
N PHE A 593 -36.51 -2.98 1.05
CA PHE A 593 -35.64 -2.97 2.22
C PHE A 593 -34.90 -1.64 2.34
N ASP A 594 -34.47 -1.34 3.56
CA ASP A 594 -33.63 -0.21 3.90
C ASP A 594 -32.64 -0.63 5.00
N VAL A 595 -31.55 0.11 5.19
CA VAL A 595 -30.59 -0.16 6.26
C VAL A 595 -30.40 1.06 7.13
N LEU A 596 -30.77 0.93 8.39
CA LEU A 596 -30.64 1.97 9.40
C LEU A 596 -29.38 1.71 10.25
N VAL A 597 -28.61 2.76 10.52
CA VAL A 597 -27.45 2.67 11.41
C VAL A 597 -27.65 3.61 12.59
N TYR A 598 -27.65 3.04 13.78
CA TYR A 598 -27.85 3.77 15.03
C TYR A 598 -26.48 4.10 15.63
N THR A 599 -26.21 5.39 15.81
CA THR A 599 -24.92 5.88 16.29
C THR A 599 -25.00 6.51 17.70
N PHE A 600 -23.85 6.82 18.31
CA PHE A 600 -23.78 7.68 19.51
C PHE A 600 -23.90 9.18 19.13
N LYS A 601 -24.28 10.04 20.09
CA LYS A 601 -24.78 11.43 19.87
C LYS A 601 -23.83 12.44 19.17
N ASP A 602 -22.64 12.01 18.72
CA ASP A 602 -21.59 12.88 18.15
C ASP A 602 -21.08 12.35 16.77
N CYS A 603 -22.00 11.91 15.92
CA CYS A 603 -21.69 11.35 14.62
C CYS A 603 -22.10 12.30 13.49
N GLU A 604 -21.14 12.73 12.67
CA GLU A 604 -21.42 13.45 11.43
C GLU A 604 -22.13 12.51 10.44
N VAL A 605 -23.24 12.99 9.87
CA VAL A 605 -24.04 12.26 8.87
C VAL A 605 -23.52 12.65 7.49
N PRO A 606 -23.02 11.70 6.67
CA PRO A 606 -22.54 11.99 5.32
C PRO A 606 -23.66 12.46 4.39
N ASP A 607 -23.30 13.17 3.31
CA ASP A 607 -24.27 13.78 2.37
C ASP A 607 -25.24 12.77 1.70
N GLU A 608 -24.82 11.52 1.52
CA GLU A 608 -25.67 10.46 0.96
C GLU A 608 -26.59 9.78 2.00
N TRP A 609 -26.56 10.24 3.25
CA TRP A 609 -27.31 9.69 4.37
C TRP A 609 -28.26 10.73 4.94
N ASN A 610 -29.36 10.26 5.51
CA ASN A 610 -30.32 11.11 6.20
C ASN A 610 -30.68 10.49 7.56
N GLU A 611 -31.11 11.34 8.50
CA GLU A 611 -31.71 10.86 9.74
C GLU A 611 -33.05 10.17 9.43
N SER A 612 -33.30 9.07 10.14
CA SER A 612 -34.53 8.28 10.00
C SER A 612 -35.16 8.08 11.37
N GLU A 613 -36.49 8.04 11.39
CA GLU A 613 -37.23 7.75 12.62
C GLU A 613 -37.02 6.30 13.08
N PRO A 614 -37.12 6.02 14.39
CA PRO A 614 -37.05 4.67 14.92
C PRO A 614 -38.09 3.75 14.26
N CYS A 615 -37.64 2.55 13.90
CA CYS A 615 -38.51 1.57 13.28
C CYS A 615 -39.46 0.93 14.32
N PHE A 616 -40.77 0.97 14.07
CA PHE A 616 -41.78 0.33 14.90
C PHE A 616 -42.51 -0.78 14.13
N ILE A 617 -42.73 -1.93 14.78
CA ILE A 617 -43.51 -3.05 14.25
C ILE A 617 -44.67 -3.31 15.23
N ALA A 618 -45.91 -3.18 14.77
CA ALA A 618 -47.09 -3.52 15.56
C ALA A 618 -47.16 -5.05 15.76
N ASN A 619 -47.60 -5.52 16.93
CA ASN A 619 -47.65 -6.94 17.31
C ASN A 619 -46.32 -7.68 17.07
N CYS A 620 -45.20 -7.03 17.42
CA CYS A 620 -43.85 -7.52 17.20
C CYS A 620 -43.56 -8.80 17.99
N GLN A 621 -43.13 -9.85 17.30
CA GLN A 621 -42.42 -10.98 17.86
C GLN A 621 -40.92 -10.84 17.55
N GLN A 622 -40.06 -11.35 18.42
CA GLN A 622 -38.62 -11.25 18.25
C GLN A 622 -37.95 -12.61 18.48
N VAL A 623 -37.04 -12.96 17.57
CA VAL A 623 -36.19 -14.15 17.67
C VAL A 623 -34.74 -13.71 17.81
N GLN A 624 -34.10 -14.14 18.90
CA GLN A 624 -32.70 -13.87 19.18
C GLN A 624 -31.82 -15.00 18.62
N PHE A 625 -30.79 -14.64 17.88
CA PHE A 625 -29.79 -15.57 17.37
C PHE A 625 -28.59 -15.67 18.32
N LYS A 626 -27.73 -16.67 18.08
CA LYS A 626 -26.46 -16.76 18.80
C LYS A 626 -25.62 -15.52 18.47
N PRO A 627 -24.94 -14.93 19.47
CA PRO A 627 -23.97 -13.89 19.18
C PRO A 627 -22.69 -14.47 18.59
N PHE A 628 -21.91 -13.62 17.94
CA PHE A 628 -20.50 -13.89 17.66
C PHE A 628 -19.63 -12.79 18.27
N SER A 629 -18.40 -13.15 18.63
CA SER A 629 -17.44 -12.22 19.23
C SER A 629 -16.14 -12.23 18.44
N THR A 630 -15.62 -11.03 18.19
CA THR A 630 -14.31 -10.79 17.58
C THR A 630 -13.25 -10.43 18.61
N SER A 631 -13.56 -10.51 19.92
CA SER A 631 -12.78 -9.97 21.05
C SER A 631 -12.54 -8.45 21.03
N LEU A 632 -13.22 -7.76 20.11
CA LEU A 632 -13.27 -6.30 19.97
C LEU A 632 -14.72 -5.84 19.94
N HIS A 633 -15.53 -6.58 19.20
CA HIS A 633 -16.96 -6.41 19.05
C HIS A 633 -17.63 -7.74 19.33
N ARG A 634 -18.65 -7.70 20.19
CA ARG A 634 -19.67 -8.72 20.27
C ARG A 634 -20.88 -8.23 19.47
N VAL A 635 -21.39 -9.10 18.59
CA VAL A 635 -22.54 -8.79 17.76
C VAL A 635 -23.69 -9.72 18.14
N ASP A 636 -24.75 -9.15 18.69
CA ASP A 636 -25.99 -9.85 19.00
C ASP A 636 -26.98 -9.62 17.86
N THR A 637 -27.40 -10.70 17.20
CA THR A 637 -28.32 -10.63 16.06
C THR A 637 -29.73 -11.01 16.50
N ALA A 638 -30.74 -10.25 16.10
CA ALA A 638 -32.14 -10.55 16.34
C ALA A 638 -32.99 -10.21 15.11
N VAL A 639 -34.07 -10.93 14.89
CA VAL A 639 -35.11 -10.54 13.93
C VAL A 639 -36.39 -10.25 14.67
N SER A 640 -36.95 -9.07 14.38
CA SER A 640 -38.25 -8.62 14.87
C SER A 640 -39.22 -8.65 13.70
N TYR A 641 -40.38 -9.25 13.84
CA TYR A 641 -41.36 -9.40 12.76
C TYR A 641 -42.79 -9.28 13.28
N LYS A 642 -43.72 -8.94 12.39
CA LYS A 642 -45.15 -8.87 12.72
C LYS A 642 -45.69 -10.27 12.94
N GLY A 643 -46.19 -10.56 14.15
CA GLY A 643 -46.79 -11.86 14.46
C GLY A 643 -48.18 -12.02 13.86
N ASP A 644 -48.55 -13.25 13.50
CA ASP A 644 -49.86 -13.60 12.94
C ASP A 644 -50.95 -13.71 14.03
N PHE A 645 -51.14 -12.70 14.89
CA PHE A 645 -52.33 -12.55 15.75
C PHE A 645 -52.61 -11.08 16.10
#